data_AF-R6W1D7-F1
#
_entry.id   AF-R6W1D7-F1
#
_cell.length_a   1.000
_cell.length_b   1.000
_cell.length_c   1.000
_cell.angle_alpha   90.00
_cell.angle_beta   90.00
_cell.angle_gamma   90.00
#
_symmetry.space_group_name_H-M   'P 1'
#
loop_
_entity.id
_entity.type
_entity.pdbx_description
1 polymer ?
#
loop_
_entity_poly.entity_id
_entity_poly.type
_entity_poly.pdbx_seq_one_letter_code
_entity_poly.pdbx_strand_id
1 'polypeptide(L)'
;MEEIGEPVIPSHIANTSDEALEAADRIGYPVIIRPAFTLGGAGGGIAYNETELDTVATTGLNASPINQILVEKYIYGWKEIEFETMRDNAGNAIAVCSMENFDPVGIHTGDSIVAAPALTLSDKELQMLRSASMNIISALNIVGGCNCQFALDPHSQKYAVIEVNPRVSRSSALASKATGYPIAKVTTLIALGYNLDEITNDITGKTCACFEPALDYVVVKFPKWPFDKFSGASRKLGTQMKATGEVMAIAHSFEAALMKAIRGAEIKLDTLNAPAESLISVEDRLHIANDKRLFTVFEALKSGITVEVIHKITKIDPWFINKLKKLADFETELGSGLSAELYEKGKHLGYTDAALERISGEKIAVHRDAVYKKVDTCAAEFNAETPYFYSSYDKVCESRTFKKSGKPVIMVLGSGPIRIGQGIEFDYSSVRCVKTLKESGYEVVIVNNNPETVSTDYDTADRLYFEPLCPEDVMNVIKAENPIGVVVAFGGQTAINLVQYLDKHGIPILGTSAEGIDIAENRERFDLLLEKFGISRPAGTCVHTVEDALSAAAVLGYPVLLRPSYVIGGSNMRIVHNDAECSDYMQKILAANDDSTVLMDKYMQGTELEVDVISDGHDILIPGIMEHIERARVHSGDSIAVYPPYNLNDIMTERIVEVSEKLAFSLGTKGLVNIQYLIYENRLYVIEVNPRASRTVPYISKATGVPMVDIASRVMLGEKLKTLGFGTGLHETPPYFAVKVPVFSFEKLTDANSYLGPEMKSTGEVLGIGKTMEEALFKGLTSAGMSVHTGKKGMHGVFLSVDTHDMTDALSLAKKLSDLGFAIFATDETADAVSNLGIDVEKVKGIRENDHAFELLESGWIDFIVYTGAFKDSTVSDYIALHRRALQLSIPCFTSLDTAGALAELISSGYNELNTELVDICHMRSERQKLSFIKMQATGDDYIFIENFDGALTCPESLCIQLCERHRGIGGYGIVLMEKSTVADFRLRIFNRDGSESGMAGNSIRCAAKYLFDSGIVTKTDMTAETAGGIKKLHLLTRSGKVSLVTVEMGKAIFTPEHIPVALKGNSIIDRPIEIDDGKYRINCISLGNPHCVVFADKIESIDIERIGPLFENAPIFPERTNTEFVRVVNRNILKMRVYERGNGETNACGTGACAAVAAAIENGLCSANETVTVKTRGGDLLVKYTYDNIFLTGNAEMIFTGTTEF
;
A
#
# COMPACT_ATOMS: atom_id res chain seq x y z
N MET A 1 24.31 19.60 -14.74
CA MET A 1 23.82 20.63 -15.68
C MET A 1 24.86 21.72 -15.91
N GLU A 2 25.29 22.44 -14.87
CA GLU A 2 26.32 23.49 -15.00
C GLU A 2 27.62 23.00 -15.68
N GLU A 3 28.10 21.80 -15.32
CA GLU A 3 29.29 21.18 -15.92
C GLU A 3 29.19 21.00 -17.45
N ILE A 4 27.99 20.67 -17.93
CA ILE A 4 27.72 20.43 -19.37
C ILE A 4 27.14 21.67 -20.06
N GLY A 5 27.03 22.81 -19.36
CA GLY A 5 26.53 24.06 -19.91
C GLY A 5 25.03 24.10 -20.20
N GLU A 6 24.25 23.13 -19.68
CA GLU A 6 22.79 23.11 -19.85
C GLU A 6 22.13 24.15 -18.92
N PRO A 7 21.19 24.96 -19.43
CA PRO A 7 20.56 26.03 -18.65
C PRO A 7 19.66 25.43 -17.58
N VAL A 8 19.85 25.88 -16.33
CA VAL A 8 18.96 25.58 -15.21
C VAL A 8 18.22 26.83 -14.79
N ILE A 9 17.07 26.63 -14.16
CA ILE A 9 16.33 27.73 -13.56
C ILE A 9 17.17 28.27 -12.39
N PRO A 10 17.30 29.61 -12.23
CA PRO A 10 18.04 30.19 -11.11
C PRO A 10 17.53 29.62 -9.79
N SER A 11 18.41 28.93 -9.07
CA SER A 11 18.05 28.17 -7.88
C SER A 11 19.18 28.15 -6.85
N HIS A 12 18.83 27.80 -5.62
CA HIS A 12 19.76 27.62 -4.52
C HIS A 12 19.28 26.50 -3.59
N ILE A 13 20.23 25.73 -3.07
CA ILE A 13 19.94 24.70 -2.07
C ILE A 13 19.87 25.40 -0.70
N ALA A 14 18.83 25.08 0.07
CA ALA A 14 18.68 25.52 1.45
C ALA A 14 18.40 24.32 2.35
N ASN A 15 19.03 24.30 3.54
CA ASN A 15 18.80 23.29 4.58
C ASN A 15 18.11 23.90 5.83
N THR A 16 17.86 25.21 5.81
CA THR A 16 17.13 25.95 6.85
C THR A 16 16.17 26.96 6.21
N SER A 17 15.14 27.41 6.95
CA SER A 17 14.21 28.44 6.46
C SER A 17 14.93 29.77 6.19
N ASP A 18 15.87 30.15 7.04
CA ASP A 18 16.68 31.36 6.88
C ASP A 18 17.50 31.33 5.57
N GLU A 19 18.18 30.22 5.28
CA GLU A 19 18.88 30.03 4.00
C GLU A 19 17.92 30.12 2.81
N ALA A 20 16.68 29.66 2.97
CA ALA A 20 15.67 29.73 1.91
C ALA A 20 15.22 31.17 1.65
N LEU A 21 15.03 31.97 2.70
CA LEU A 21 14.72 33.39 2.62
C LEU A 21 15.86 34.16 1.93
N GLU A 22 17.12 33.92 2.33
CA GLU A 22 18.29 34.52 1.69
C GLU A 22 18.41 34.14 0.20
N ALA A 23 18.10 32.89 -0.14
CA ALA A 23 18.05 32.44 -1.53
C ALA A 23 16.96 33.17 -2.33
N ALA A 24 15.76 33.31 -1.77
CA ALA A 24 14.65 33.99 -2.43
C ALA A 24 14.89 35.49 -2.60
N ASP A 25 15.59 36.16 -1.68
CA ASP A 25 15.99 37.56 -1.85
C ASP A 25 16.97 37.75 -3.02
N ARG A 26 17.85 36.76 -3.24
CA ARG A 26 18.78 36.78 -4.39
C ARG A 26 18.11 36.42 -5.71
N ILE A 27 17.19 35.45 -5.71
CA ILE A 27 16.50 34.95 -6.91
C ILE A 27 15.32 35.86 -7.31
N GLY A 28 14.67 36.46 -6.31
CA GLY A 28 13.47 37.27 -6.39
C GLY A 28 12.18 36.45 -6.46
N TYR A 29 11.15 36.90 -5.75
CA TYR A 29 9.80 36.31 -5.80
C TYR A 29 9.11 36.47 -7.18
N PRO A 30 8.10 35.63 -7.49
CA PRO A 30 7.76 34.38 -6.81
C PRO A 30 8.84 33.30 -6.98
N VAL A 31 8.95 32.41 -5.99
CA VAL A 31 9.87 31.25 -5.98
C VAL A 31 9.08 29.96 -5.79
N ILE A 32 9.63 28.85 -6.30
CA ILE A 32 9.13 27.49 -6.11
C ILE A 32 10.08 26.75 -5.17
N ILE A 33 9.51 25.96 -4.26
CA ILE A 33 10.22 25.07 -3.34
C ILE A 33 10.03 23.63 -3.79
N ARG A 34 11.14 22.92 -3.97
CA ARG A 34 11.15 21.47 -4.24
C ARG A 34 11.99 20.73 -3.19
N PRO A 35 11.39 19.90 -2.34
CA PRO A 35 12.14 19.08 -1.40
C PRO A 35 12.99 18.04 -2.11
N ALA A 36 14.17 17.75 -1.56
CA ALA A 36 15.02 16.69 -2.07
C ALA A 36 14.43 15.30 -1.75
N PHE A 37 14.60 14.35 -2.66
CA PHE A 37 14.15 12.95 -2.51
C PHE A 37 12.64 12.75 -2.28
N THR A 38 11.81 13.73 -2.67
CA THR A 38 10.36 13.55 -2.75
C THR A 38 9.90 13.41 -4.21
N LEU A 39 8.74 12.79 -4.44
CA LEU A 39 8.18 12.58 -5.78
C LEU A 39 6.80 13.24 -5.92
N GLY A 40 6.46 13.65 -7.14
CA GLY A 40 5.14 14.24 -7.45
C GLY A 40 4.84 15.53 -6.68
N GLY A 41 5.88 16.33 -6.42
CA GLY A 41 5.77 17.62 -5.73
C GLY A 41 5.41 17.57 -4.24
N ALA A 42 5.56 16.41 -3.57
CA ALA A 42 5.28 16.31 -2.12
C ALA A 42 6.18 17.24 -1.30
N GLY A 43 5.55 18.01 -0.40
CA GLY A 43 6.20 19.04 0.42
C GLY A 43 6.66 20.28 -0.34
N GLY A 44 6.45 20.33 -1.67
CA GLY A 44 6.77 21.49 -2.48
C GLY A 44 5.64 22.51 -2.53
N GLY A 45 5.95 23.70 -3.03
CA GLY A 45 4.96 24.78 -3.14
C GLY A 45 5.51 26.03 -3.81
N ILE A 46 4.64 27.01 -4.03
CA ILE A 46 5.00 28.30 -4.61
C ILE A 46 4.82 29.36 -3.54
N ALA A 47 5.82 30.22 -3.38
CA ALA A 47 5.77 31.37 -2.50
C ALA A 47 5.84 32.65 -3.32
N TYR A 48 4.83 33.52 -3.16
CA TYR A 48 4.76 34.82 -3.81
C TYR A 48 5.37 35.94 -2.95
N ASN A 49 5.61 35.66 -1.67
CA ASN A 49 6.16 36.59 -0.71
C ASN A 49 6.89 35.83 0.42
N GLU A 50 7.56 36.59 1.28
CA GLU A 50 8.37 36.10 2.41
C GLU A 50 7.58 35.23 3.39
N THR A 51 6.36 35.65 3.75
CA THR A 51 5.51 34.92 4.71
C THR A 51 5.08 33.56 4.16
N GLU A 52 4.71 33.50 2.88
CA GLU A 52 4.42 32.23 2.21
C GLU A 52 5.66 31.35 2.13
N LEU A 53 6.84 31.93 1.88
CA LEU A 53 8.08 31.17 1.75
C LEU A 53 8.47 30.48 3.06
N ASP A 54 8.41 31.17 4.19
CA ASP A 54 8.75 30.56 5.47
C ASP A 54 7.90 29.31 5.77
N THR A 55 6.61 29.39 5.46
CA THR A 55 5.66 28.28 5.61
C THR A 55 6.00 27.12 4.67
N VAL A 56 6.20 27.41 3.37
CA VAL A 56 6.47 26.39 2.35
C VAL A 56 7.85 25.77 2.53
N ALA A 57 8.87 26.57 2.85
CA ALA A 57 10.23 26.10 3.09
C ALA A 57 10.29 25.18 4.31
N THR A 58 9.64 25.55 5.42
CA THR A 58 9.54 24.70 6.62
C THR A 58 8.85 23.39 6.31
N THR A 59 7.73 23.43 5.58
CA THR A 59 7.01 22.23 5.14
C THR A 59 7.90 21.33 4.27
N GLY A 60 8.62 21.93 3.33
CA GLY A 60 9.50 21.21 2.41
C GLY A 60 10.72 20.58 3.09
N LEU A 61 11.34 21.28 4.05
CA LEU A 61 12.46 20.76 4.83
C LEU A 61 12.05 19.55 5.66
N ASN A 62 10.90 19.63 6.34
CA ASN A 62 10.35 18.52 7.11
C ASN A 62 9.98 17.32 6.21
N ALA A 63 9.50 17.58 4.99
CA ALA A 63 9.13 16.53 4.04
C ALA A 63 10.35 15.84 3.39
N SER A 64 11.49 16.52 3.29
CA SER A 64 12.71 15.96 2.70
C SER A 64 13.39 14.98 3.66
N PRO A 65 13.64 13.72 3.26
CA PRO A 65 14.36 12.74 4.09
C PRO A 65 15.76 13.17 4.53
N ILE A 66 16.39 14.10 3.80
CA ILE A 66 17.71 14.66 4.09
C ILE A 66 17.67 16.10 4.60
N ASN A 67 16.48 16.61 4.95
CA ASN A 67 16.25 17.99 5.40
C ASN A 67 16.83 19.06 4.46
N GLN A 68 16.51 18.96 3.16
CA GLN A 68 17.03 19.83 2.10
C GLN A 68 15.92 20.21 1.12
N ILE A 69 15.90 21.49 0.72
CA ILE A 69 15.02 22.01 -0.33
C ILE A 69 15.81 22.75 -1.40
N LEU A 70 15.28 22.77 -2.61
CA LEU A 70 15.70 23.64 -3.70
C LEU A 70 14.74 24.83 -3.79
N VAL A 71 15.27 26.04 -3.56
CA VAL A 71 14.56 27.31 -3.80
C VAL A 71 14.88 27.75 -5.21
N GLU A 72 13.87 27.85 -6.07
CA GLU A 72 14.05 28.08 -7.50
C GLU A 72 13.13 29.21 -8.01
N LYS A 73 13.54 29.94 -9.06
CA LYS A 73 12.71 30.98 -9.65
C LYS A 73 11.42 30.39 -10.22
N TYR A 74 10.27 30.95 -9.87
CA TYR A 74 9.01 30.51 -10.45
C TYR A 74 8.85 31.05 -11.89
N ILE A 75 8.92 30.16 -12.87
CA ILE A 75 8.85 30.47 -14.32
C ILE A 75 7.47 30.13 -14.93
N TYR A 76 6.41 30.58 -14.25
CA TYR A 76 5.03 30.33 -14.68
C TYR A 76 4.75 30.76 -16.13
N GLY A 77 4.00 29.93 -16.86
CA GLY A 77 3.51 30.27 -18.19
C GLY A 77 4.45 29.93 -19.34
N TRP A 78 5.62 29.35 -19.06
CA TRP A 78 6.46 28.73 -20.09
C TRP A 78 5.81 27.42 -20.58
N LYS A 79 6.17 26.96 -21.78
CA LYS A 79 5.75 25.65 -22.28
C LYS A 79 6.47 24.57 -21.50
N GLU A 80 5.76 23.51 -21.12
CA GLU A 80 6.35 22.35 -20.44
C GLU A 80 6.46 21.19 -21.42
N ILE A 81 7.70 20.76 -21.67
CA ILE A 81 8.08 19.78 -22.69
C ILE A 81 8.81 18.63 -22.03
N GLU A 82 8.43 17.40 -22.36
CA GLU A 82 9.07 16.19 -21.84
C GLU A 82 9.69 15.38 -22.97
N PHE A 83 10.84 14.76 -22.70
CA PHE A 83 11.46 13.79 -23.58
C PHE A 83 11.69 12.48 -22.83
N GLU A 84 11.17 11.39 -23.39
CA GLU A 84 11.59 10.05 -23.02
C GLU A 84 12.83 9.67 -23.82
N THR A 85 13.88 9.28 -23.11
CA THR A 85 15.20 9.02 -23.65
C THR A 85 15.69 7.65 -23.23
N MET A 86 16.53 7.04 -24.05
CA MET A 86 17.13 5.73 -23.79
C MET A 86 18.61 5.80 -24.13
N ARG A 87 19.44 5.14 -23.31
CA ARG A 87 20.87 4.99 -23.57
C ARG A 87 21.38 3.60 -23.23
N ASP A 88 22.20 3.00 -24.08
CA ASP A 88 22.85 1.71 -23.82
C ASP A 88 24.29 1.83 -23.30
N ASN A 89 24.93 0.68 -23.08
CA ASN A 89 26.30 0.62 -22.56
C ASN A 89 27.37 0.95 -23.62
N ALA A 90 27.04 0.87 -24.91
CA ALA A 90 27.89 1.32 -26.01
C ALA A 90 27.87 2.85 -26.16
N GLY A 91 26.93 3.53 -25.50
CA GLY A 91 26.76 4.98 -25.55
C GLY A 91 25.83 5.44 -26.67
N ASN A 92 25.11 4.54 -27.34
CA ASN A 92 24.03 4.92 -28.23
C ASN A 92 22.92 5.55 -27.39
N ALA A 93 22.39 6.69 -27.83
CA ALA A 93 21.31 7.39 -27.14
C ALA A 93 20.25 7.84 -28.14
N ILE A 94 18.98 7.68 -27.78
CA ILE A 94 17.81 8.01 -28.61
C ILE A 94 16.74 8.74 -27.80
N ALA A 95 16.01 9.63 -28.45
CA ALA A 95 14.76 10.21 -27.93
C ALA A 95 13.57 9.39 -28.44
N VAL A 96 12.95 8.60 -27.56
CA VAL A 96 11.83 7.71 -27.92
C VAL A 96 10.55 8.51 -28.17
N CYS A 97 10.28 9.53 -27.36
CA CYS A 97 9.05 10.32 -27.48
C CYS A 97 9.26 11.74 -26.97
N SER A 98 8.74 12.72 -27.70
CA SER A 98 8.56 14.09 -27.23
C SER A 98 7.10 14.30 -26.83
N MET A 99 6.85 14.94 -25.69
CA MET A 99 5.51 15.25 -25.22
C MET A 99 5.40 16.74 -24.90
N GLU A 100 4.24 17.32 -25.21
CA GLU A 100 3.93 18.72 -24.95
C GLU A 100 2.70 18.83 -24.06
N ASN A 101 2.85 19.56 -22.96
CA ASN A 101 1.76 19.81 -22.03
C ASN A 101 0.84 20.92 -22.58
N PHE A 102 -0.47 20.68 -22.56
CA PHE A 102 -1.50 21.68 -22.86
C PHE A 102 -1.52 22.77 -21.79
N ASP A 103 -1.41 22.36 -20.54
CA ASP A 103 -1.25 23.25 -19.41
C ASP A 103 0.22 23.71 -19.31
N PRO A 104 0.49 25.02 -19.15
CA PRO A 104 1.85 25.54 -19.07
C PRO A 104 2.47 25.28 -17.69
N VAL A 105 3.80 25.50 -17.59
CA VAL A 105 4.57 25.32 -16.35
C VAL A 105 3.86 25.99 -15.17
N GLY A 106 3.61 25.18 -14.14
CA GLY A 106 2.87 25.57 -12.94
C GLY A 106 1.77 24.57 -12.56
N ILE A 107 1.36 23.71 -13.49
CA ILE A 107 0.54 22.53 -13.23
C ILE A 107 1.41 21.31 -13.51
N HIS A 108 1.51 20.39 -12.55
CA HIS A 108 2.33 19.19 -12.66
C HIS A 108 1.92 18.35 -13.88
N THR A 109 2.87 17.77 -14.61
CA THR A 109 2.62 16.97 -15.84
C THR A 109 1.59 15.84 -15.64
N GLY A 110 1.61 15.21 -14.46
CA GLY A 110 0.60 14.23 -14.03
C GLY A 110 -0.85 14.77 -13.96
N ASP A 111 -1.04 16.06 -13.64
CA ASP A 111 -2.33 16.76 -13.62
C ASP A 111 -2.61 17.55 -14.91
N SER A 112 -1.66 17.61 -15.84
CA SER A 112 -1.81 18.29 -17.13
C SER A 112 -2.44 17.39 -18.17
N ILE A 113 -3.15 17.98 -19.12
CA ILE A 113 -3.45 17.34 -20.41
C ILE A 113 -2.14 17.33 -21.21
N VAL A 114 -1.78 16.19 -21.81
CA VAL A 114 -0.49 16.02 -22.51
C VAL A 114 -0.73 15.47 -23.90
N ALA A 115 -0.03 16.03 -24.89
CA ALA A 115 -0.05 15.56 -26.27
C ALA A 115 1.29 14.91 -26.66
N ALA A 116 1.23 13.87 -27.50
CA ALA A 116 2.40 13.30 -28.16
C ALA A 116 2.11 13.15 -29.68
N PRO A 117 3.05 13.51 -30.57
CA PRO A 117 4.34 14.16 -30.29
C PRO A 117 4.16 15.63 -29.81
N ALA A 118 5.25 16.36 -29.58
CA ALA A 118 5.17 17.82 -29.40
C ALA A 118 4.64 18.49 -30.68
N LEU A 119 3.73 19.46 -30.55
CA LEU A 119 2.89 19.97 -31.64
C LEU A 119 3.22 21.40 -32.05
N THR A 120 3.81 22.20 -31.16
CA THR A 120 4.02 23.65 -31.38
C THR A 120 5.50 24.04 -31.49
N LEU A 121 6.42 23.08 -31.42
CA LEU A 121 7.86 23.32 -31.55
C LEU A 121 8.25 23.42 -33.03
N SER A 122 9.08 24.42 -33.36
CA SER A 122 9.83 24.38 -34.61
C SER A 122 10.87 23.27 -34.57
N ASP A 123 11.30 22.76 -35.72
CA ASP A 123 12.35 21.74 -35.79
C ASP A 123 13.63 22.18 -35.04
N LYS A 124 13.99 23.46 -35.14
CA LYS A 124 15.15 24.01 -34.41
C LYS A 124 14.99 23.90 -32.88
N GLU A 125 13.80 24.16 -32.34
CA GLU A 125 13.52 24.03 -30.91
C GLU A 125 13.47 22.56 -30.49
N LEU A 126 12.86 21.70 -31.31
CA LEU A 126 12.81 20.26 -31.08
C LEU A 126 14.22 19.66 -31.03
N GLN A 127 15.07 19.95 -32.02
CA GLN A 127 16.46 19.46 -32.07
C GLN A 127 17.31 20.02 -30.93
N MET A 128 17.06 21.26 -30.50
CA MET A 128 17.72 21.87 -29.35
C MET A 128 17.42 21.09 -28.06
N LEU A 129 16.13 20.86 -27.76
CA LEU A 129 15.71 20.13 -26.55
C LEU A 129 16.07 18.64 -26.62
N ARG A 130 16.01 18.03 -27.81
CA ARG A 130 16.50 16.67 -28.08
C ARG A 130 18.00 16.56 -27.80
N SER A 131 18.80 17.50 -28.28
CA SER A 131 20.25 17.49 -28.03
C SER A 131 20.57 17.64 -26.54
N ALA A 132 19.84 18.54 -25.85
CA ALA A 132 19.96 18.72 -24.41
C ALA A 132 19.64 17.42 -23.66
N SER A 133 18.55 16.72 -24.01
CA SER A 133 18.18 15.46 -23.35
C SER A 133 19.21 14.35 -23.57
N MET A 134 19.81 14.25 -24.77
CA MET A 134 20.90 13.31 -25.06
C MET A 134 22.19 13.63 -24.31
N ASN A 135 22.53 14.93 -24.17
CA ASN A 135 23.69 15.36 -23.38
C ASN A 135 23.49 15.02 -21.89
N ILE A 136 22.30 15.27 -21.37
CA ILE A 136 21.91 15.01 -19.98
C ILE A 136 22.03 13.53 -19.62
N ILE A 137 21.38 12.65 -20.39
CA ILE A 137 21.41 11.21 -20.12
C ILE A 137 22.84 10.64 -20.19
N SER A 138 23.64 11.16 -21.13
CA SER A 138 25.05 10.76 -21.29
C SER A 138 25.93 11.24 -20.14
N ALA A 139 25.74 12.48 -19.69
CA ALA A 139 26.51 13.06 -18.57
C ALA A 139 26.22 12.37 -17.24
N LEU A 140 24.97 11.93 -17.02
CA LEU A 140 24.59 11.13 -15.86
C LEU A 140 24.99 9.66 -15.98
N ASN A 141 25.56 9.25 -17.12
CA ASN A 141 25.94 7.87 -17.44
C ASN A 141 24.81 6.87 -17.18
N ILE A 142 23.57 7.27 -17.50
CA ILE A 142 22.41 6.40 -17.36
C ILE A 142 22.50 5.30 -18.43
N VAL A 143 22.16 4.08 -18.03
CA VAL A 143 22.09 2.88 -18.87
C VAL A 143 20.68 2.31 -18.71
N GLY A 144 19.82 2.57 -19.69
CA GLY A 144 18.38 2.34 -19.64
C GLY A 144 17.56 3.56 -20.07
N GLY A 145 16.27 3.54 -19.73
CA GLY A 145 15.32 4.64 -20.00
C GLY A 145 15.33 5.74 -18.93
N CYS A 146 15.08 6.98 -19.37
CA CYS A 146 15.03 8.17 -18.52
C CYS A 146 14.11 9.24 -19.12
N ASN A 147 13.37 9.95 -18.26
CA ASN A 147 12.57 11.11 -18.63
C ASN A 147 13.32 12.42 -18.32
N CYS A 148 13.36 13.34 -19.28
CA CYS A 148 13.90 14.70 -19.13
C CYS A 148 12.79 15.73 -19.31
N GLN A 149 12.67 16.68 -18.37
CA GLN A 149 11.66 17.74 -18.41
C GLN A 149 12.28 19.11 -18.65
N PHE A 150 11.65 19.92 -19.51
CA PHE A 150 12.11 21.23 -19.92
C PHE A 150 11.00 22.27 -19.85
N ALA A 151 11.36 23.48 -19.47
CA ALA A 151 10.55 24.67 -19.68
C ALA A 151 11.08 25.45 -20.88
N LEU A 152 10.23 25.79 -21.85
CA LEU A 152 10.58 26.59 -23.03
C LEU A 152 9.83 27.93 -23.02
N ASP A 153 10.56 29.03 -23.16
CA ASP A 153 9.97 30.37 -23.30
C ASP A 153 9.15 30.46 -24.60
N PRO A 154 7.85 30.79 -24.56
CA PRO A 154 7.02 30.87 -25.77
C PRO A 154 7.42 32.02 -26.72
N HIS A 155 8.28 32.94 -26.29
CA HIS A 155 8.68 34.12 -27.07
C HIS A 155 10.16 34.12 -27.48
N SER A 156 10.94 33.11 -27.09
CA SER A 156 12.36 33.01 -27.44
C SER A 156 12.87 31.57 -27.43
N GLN A 157 14.13 31.35 -27.81
CA GLN A 157 14.75 30.01 -27.75
C GLN A 157 15.39 29.71 -26.39
N LYS A 158 15.02 30.47 -25.35
CA LYS A 158 15.49 30.20 -24.00
C LYS A 158 14.71 29.02 -23.44
N TYR A 159 15.43 28.01 -22.95
CA TYR A 159 14.85 26.92 -22.19
C TYR A 159 15.56 26.79 -20.85
N ALA A 160 14.97 26.02 -19.95
CA ALA A 160 15.60 25.58 -18.72
C ALA A 160 15.24 24.11 -18.46
N VAL A 161 16.21 23.35 -17.96
CA VAL A 161 15.99 21.99 -17.47
C VAL A 161 15.24 22.07 -16.13
N ILE A 162 14.12 21.36 -16.02
CA ILE A 162 13.31 21.30 -14.79
C ILE A 162 13.82 20.16 -13.91
N GLU A 163 13.76 18.93 -14.41
CA GLU A 163 14.21 17.72 -13.70
C GLU A 163 14.55 16.57 -14.66
N VAL A 164 15.18 15.54 -14.10
CA VAL A 164 15.56 14.31 -14.80
C VAL A 164 15.20 13.13 -13.90
N ASN A 165 14.44 12.18 -14.42
CA ASN A 165 14.01 10.99 -13.70
C ASN A 165 14.78 9.76 -14.24
N PRO A 166 15.82 9.26 -13.53
CA PRO A 166 16.69 8.17 -14.01
C PRO A 166 16.06 6.78 -13.81
N ARG A 167 14.82 6.62 -14.26
CA ARG A 167 14.01 5.41 -14.16
C ARG A 167 12.85 5.47 -15.14
N VAL A 168 12.16 4.34 -15.30
CA VAL A 168 10.81 4.35 -15.89
C VAL A 168 9.85 5.20 -15.04
N SER A 169 8.90 5.83 -15.72
CA SER A 169 7.96 6.81 -15.19
C SER A 169 6.55 6.58 -15.77
N ARG A 170 5.54 7.31 -15.24
CA ARG A 170 4.21 7.37 -15.88
C ARG A 170 4.31 7.88 -17.32
N SER A 171 5.14 8.89 -17.57
CA SER A 171 5.41 9.44 -18.90
C SER A 171 6.06 8.39 -19.82
N SER A 172 6.91 7.50 -19.30
CA SER A 172 7.49 6.40 -20.07
C SER A 172 6.45 5.33 -20.45
N ALA A 173 5.47 5.06 -19.58
CA ALA A 173 4.36 4.17 -19.90
C ALA A 173 3.48 4.80 -20.99
N LEU A 174 3.09 6.06 -20.81
CA LEU A 174 2.38 6.85 -21.83
C LEU A 174 3.12 6.86 -23.17
N ALA A 175 4.42 7.15 -23.18
CA ALA A 175 5.24 7.15 -24.38
C ALA A 175 5.35 5.77 -25.02
N SER A 176 5.44 4.70 -24.22
CA SER A 176 5.48 3.33 -24.75
C SER A 176 4.17 2.99 -25.47
N LYS A 177 3.02 3.38 -24.91
CA LYS A 177 1.73 3.18 -25.58
C LYS A 177 1.54 4.13 -26.77
N ALA A 178 1.98 5.37 -26.66
CA ALA A 178 1.87 6.36 -27.73
C ALA A 178 2.68 5.99 -28.96
N THR A 179 3.91 5.48 -28.77
CA THR A 179 4.84 5.19 -29.87
C THR A 179 4.82 3.72 -30.29
N GLY A 180 4.30 2.84 -29.41
CA GLY A 180 4.47 1.40 -29.50
C GLY A 180 5.87 0.87 -29.09
N TYR A 181 6.81 1.75 -28.74
CA TYR A 181 8.16 1.35 -28.35
C TYR A 181 8.19 0.88 -26.88
N PRO A 182 8.56 -0.38 -26.56
CA PRO A 182 8.41 -0.92 -25.21
C PRO A 182 9.57 -0.53 -24.27
N ILE A 183 9.58 0.72 -23.77
CA ILE A 183 10.70 1.32 -23.02
C ILE A 183 11.19 0.44 -21.86
N ALA A 184 10.27 -0.07 -21.02
CA ALA A 184 10.64 -0.89 -19.86
C ALA A 184 11.26 -2.25 -20.24
N LYS A 185 10.74 -2.88 -21.31
CA LYS A 185 11.26 -4.15 -21.85
C LYS A 185 12.67 -3.96 -22.38
N VAL A 186 12.89 -2.92 -23.20
CA VAL A 186 14.22 -2.59 -23.76
C VAL A 186 15.18 -2.16 -22.64
N THR A 187 14.74 -1.38 -21.66
CA THR A 187 15.54 -1.00 -20.48
C THR A 187 16.04 -2.24 -19.73
N THR A 188 15.18 -3.24 -19.56
CA THR A 188 15.55 -4.50 -18.89
C THR A 188 16.61 -5.26 -19.68
N LEU A 189 16.49 -5.34 -21.01
CA LEU A 189 17.49 -5.99 -21.85
C LEU A 189 18.84 -5.25 -21.82
N ILE A 190 18.82 -3.91 -21.86
CA ILE A 190 20.03 -3.09 -21.73
C ILE A 190 20.70 -3.34 -20.36
N ALA A 191 19.93 -3.44 -19.28
CA ALA A 191 20.44 -3.75 -17.95
C ALA A 191 21.09 -5.15 -17.86
N LEU A 192 20.68 -6.08 -18.74
CA LEU A 192 21.31 -7.40 -18.90
C LEU A 192 22.56 -7.39 -19.81
N GLY A 193 22.93 -6.22 -20.34
CA GLY A 193 24.15 -6.02 -21.14
C GLY A 193 23.93 -5.95 -22.66
N TYR A 194 22.69 -5.95 -23.14
CA TYR A 194 22.40 -5.76 -24.56
C TYR A 194 22.56 -4.29 -24.99
N ASN A 195 22.90 -4.07 -26.24
CA ASN A 195 22.91 -2.75 -26.87
C ASN A 195 21.63 -2.52 -27.72
N LEU A 196 21.28 -1.26 -27.98
CA LEU A 196 20.05 -0.89 -28.70
C LEU A 196 20.00 -1.48 -30.12
N ASP A 197 21.14 -1.64 -30.76
CA ASP A 197 21.28 -2.22 -32.10
C ASP A 197 21.15 -3.76 -32.11
N GLU A 198 21.33 -4.41 -30.96
CA GLU A 198 21.18 -5.87 -30.80
C GLU A 198 19.73 -6.27 -30.48
N ILE A 199 18.94 -5.35 -29.94
CA ILE A 199 17.54 -5.59 -29.57
C ILE A 199 16.66 -5.40 -30.80
N THR A 200 15.85 -6.40 -31.14
CA THR A 200 14.90 -6.30 -32.27
C THR A 200 13.70 -5.43 -31.89
N ASN A 201 13.19 -4.64 -32.84
CA ASN A 201 11.94 -3.91 -32.67
C ASN A 201 10.75 -4.85 -32.82
N ASP A 202 10.06 -5.14 -31.71
CA ASP A 202 8.92 -6.05 -31.64
C ASP A 202 7.77 -5.67 -32.60
N ILE A 203 7.60 -4.37 -32.90
CA ILE A 203 6.49 -3.90 -33.74
C ILE A 203 6.70 -4.20 -35.21
N THR A 204 7.91 -3.94 -35.73
CA THR A 204 8.21 -4.12 -37.16
C THR A 204 8.75 -5.50 -37.47
N GLY A 205 9.36 -6.19 -36.49
CA GLY A 205 10.06 -7.46 -36.65
C GLY A 205 11.29 -7.40 -37.58
N LYS A 206 11.64 -6.20 -38.08
CA LYS A 206 12.57 -5.99 -39.20
C LYS A 206 13.65 -4.95 -38.90
N THR A 207 13.42 -4.10 -37.90
CA THR A 207 14.38 -3.08 -37.45
C THR A 207 14.91 -3.43 -36.05
N CYS A 208 15.96 -2.76 -35.60
CA CYS A 208 16.41 -2.82 -34.21
C CYS A 208 15.72 -1.75 -33.36
N ALA A 209 15.96 -1.75 -32.05
CA ALA A 209 15.48 -0.77 -31.08
C ALA A 209 16.27 0.56 -31.16
N CYS A 210 17.42 0.60 -31.83
CA CYS A 210 18.22 1.82 -32.04
C CYS A 210 17.64 2.77 -33.11
N PHE A 211 16.47 3.37 -32.86
CA PHE A 211 15.83 4.39 -33.72
C PHE A 211 14.92 5.30 -32.89
N GLU A 212 14.52 6.43 -33.47
CA GLU A 212 13.53 7.33 -32.87
C GLU A 212 12.17 7.12 -33.55
N PRO A 213 11.11 6.78 -32.80
CA PRO A 213 9.77 6.59 -33.35
C PRO A 213 9.21 7.81 -34.09
N ALA A 214 8.47 7.55 -35.16
CA ALA A 214 7.70 8.55 -35.90
C ALA A 214 6.21 8.21 -35.84
N LEU A 215 5.38 9.21 -35.54
CA LEU A 215 3.92 9.06 -35.36
C LEU A 215 3.19 9.80 -36.48
N ASP A 216 2.25 9.14 -37.15
CA ASP A 216 1.33 9.71 -38.13
C ASP A 216 -0.07 10.00 -37.54
N TYR A 217 -0.13 10.10 -36.22
CA TYR A 217 -1.30 10.42 -35.41
C TYR A 217 -0.91 11.30 -34.23
N VAL A 218 -1.92 11.80 -33.52
CA VAL A 218 -1.81 12.54 -32.27
C VAL A 218 -2.37 11.69 -31.14
N VAL A 219 -1.62 11.63 -30.05
CA VAL A 219 -2.02 11.03 -28.80
C VAL A 219 -2.35 12.13 -27.81
N VAL A 220 -3.46 11.99 -27.09
CA VAL A 220 -3.85 12.89 -25.99
C VAL A 220 -4.06 12.08 -24.74
N LYS A 221 -3.34 12.45 -23.67
CA LYS A 221 -3.57 12.00 -22.31
C LYS A 221 -4.45 13.00 -21.57
N PHE A 222 -5.46 12.49 -20.86
CA PHE A 222 -6.33 13.28 -20.00
C PHE A 222 -6.32 12.71 -18.57
N PRO A 223 -6.01 13.52 -17.53
CA PRO A 223 -6.00 13.06 -16.15
C PRO A 223 -7.41 12.74 -15.60
N LYS A 224 -7.48 11.79 -14.67
CA LYS A 224 -8.68 11.51 -13.87
C LYS A 224 -8.45 11.93 -12.42
N TRP A 225 -9.27 12.87 -11.93
CA TRP A 225 -9.22 13.34 -10.55
C TRP A 225 -10.28 12.68 -9.66
N PRO A 226 -10.04 12.61 -8.33
CA PRO A 226 -10.95 12.00 -7.36
C PRO A 226 -11.91 13.01 -6.68
N PHE A 227 -12.13 14.20 -7.26
CA PHE A 227 -12.94 15.26 -6.62
C PHE A 227 -14.44 14.92 -6.50
N ASP A 228 -14.89 13.81 -7.10
CA ASP A 228 -16.21 13.22 -6.85
C ASP A 228 -16.28 12.54 -5.47
N LYS A 229 -15.16 12.05 -4.93
CA LYS A 229 -15.03 11.44 -3.59
C LYS A 229 -14.58 12.43 -2.51
N PHE A 230 -13.93 13.52 -2.91
CA PHE A 230 -13.39 14.53 -2.00
C PHE A 230 -13.99 15.91 -2.27
N SER A 231 -15.30 16.06 -2.07
CA SER A 231 -16.04 17.30 -2.37
C SER A 231 -15.53 18.53 -1.63
N GLY A 232 -15.00 18.37 -0.41
CA GLY A 232 -14.41 19.44 0.39
C GLY A 232 -12.95 19.78 0.08
N ALA A 233 -12.27 18.99 -0.75
CA ALA A 233 -10.86 19.23 -1.10
C ALA A 233 -10.73 20.31 -2.19
N SER A 234 -9.63 21.06 -2.16
CA SER A 234 -9.33 22.08 -3.14
C SER A 234 -9.12 21.46 -4.52
N ARG A 235 -9.93 21.93 -5.47
CA ARG A 235 -9.83 21.60 -6.89
C ARG A 235 -8.70 22.33 -7.61
N LYS A 236 -8.00 23.25 -6.93
CA LYS A 236 -6.89 23.99 -7.52
C LYS A 236 -5.74 23.05 -7.85
N LEU A 237 -5.30 23.07 -9.10
CA LEU A 237 -4.15 22.32 -9.61
C LEU A 237 -2.88 23.17 -9.45
N GLY A 238 -1.76 22.49 -9.24
CA GLY A 238 -0.46 23.11 -9.03
C GLY A 238 0.66 22.13 -9.30
N THR A 239 1.81 22.32 -8.66
CA THR A 239 3.00 21.48 -8.84
C THR A 239 2.96 20.16 -8.08
N GLN A 240 1.96 19.95 -7.22
CA GLN A 240 1.69 18.69 -6.56
C GLN A 240 0.53 17.98 -7.27
N MET A 241 0.76 16.73 -7.67
CA MET A 241 -0.22 15.93 -8.41
C MET A 241 -1.42 15.52 -7.53
N LYS A 242 -2.63 15.62 -8.08
CA LYS A 242 -3.89 15.20 -7.45
C LYS A 242 -4.67 14.15 -8.25
N ALA A 243 -4.33 13.92 -9.51
CA ALA A 243 -4.94 12.89 -10.33
C ALA A 243 -4.65 11.49 -9.77
N THR A 244 -5.66 10.62 -9.77
CA THR A 244 -5.57 9.22 -9.32
C THR A 244 -5.42 8.22 -10.46
N GLY A 245 -5.61 8.67 -11.70
CA GLY A 245 -5.37 7.89 -12.90
C GLY A 245 -5.40 8.77 -14.14
N GLU A 246 -5.39 8.14 -15.31
CA GLU A 246 -5.38 8.83 -16.59
C GLU A 246 -5.99 7.98 -17.69
N VAL A 247 -6.41 8.64 -18.78
CA VAL A 247 -6.79 8.00 -20.03
C VAL A 247 -5.93 8.49 -21.15
N MET A 248 -5.78 7.65 -22.18
CA MET A 248 -5.12 8.02 -23.42
C MET A 248 -6.08 7.79 -24.60
N ALA A 249 -5.96 8.62 -25.62
CA ALA A 249 -6.65 8.42 -26.88
C ALA A 249 -5.74 8.73 -28.06
N ILE A 250 -5.95 8.00 -29.16
CA ILE A 250 -5.17 8.14 -30.40
C ILE A 250 -6.12 8.52 -31.53
N ALA A 251 -5.78 9.56 -32.31
CA ALA A 251 -6.52 9.93 -33.51
C ALA A 251 -5.63 10.70 -34.51
N HIS A 252 -6.11 10.89 -35.74
CA HIS A 252 -5.40 11.64 -36.79
C HIS A 252 -5.30 13.17 -36.53
N SER A 253 -5.97 13.68 -35.50
CA SER A 253 -5.96 15.10 -35.13
C SER A 253 -6.09 15.27 -33.62
N PHE A 254 -5.59 16.39 -33.10
CA PHE A 254 -5.70 16.74 -31.68
C PHE A 254 -7.17 16.85 -31.25
N GLU A 255 -8.02 17.47 -32.08
CA GLU A 255 -9.45 17.61 -31.82
C GLU A 255 -10.13 16.26 -31.58
N ALA A 256 -9.91 15.30 -32.47
CA ALA A 256 -10.50 13.97 -32.38
C ALA A 256 -9.92 13.16 -31.20
N ALA A 257 -8.61 13.25 -30.97
CA ALA A 257 -7.95 12.57 -29.85
C ALA A 257 -8.46 13.12 -28.50
N LEU A 258 -8.62 14.44 -28.38
CA LEU A 258 -9.18 15.07 -27.19
C LEU A 258 -10.63 14.64 -26.94
N MET A 259 -11.50 14.68 -27.96
CA MET A 259 -12.90 14.24 -27.83
C MET A 259 -13.01 12.75 -27.42
N LYS A 260 -12.09 11.91 -27.92
CA LYS A 260 -11.95 10.50 -27.50
C LYS A 260 -11.51 10.36 -26.04
N ALA A 261 -10.50 11.12 -25.63
CA ALA A 261 -10.00 11.10 -24.26
C ALA A 261 -11.10 11.52 -23.27
N ILE A 262 -11.85 12.59 -23.57
CA ILE A 262 -12.92 13.10 -22.71
C ILE A 262 -14.02 12.07 -22.48
N ARG A 263 -14.55 11.46 -23.55
CA ARG A 263 -15.61 10.44 -23.40
C ARG A 263 -15.11 9.17 -22.74
N GLY A 264 -13.83 8.84 -22.94
CA GLY A 264 -13.19 7.70 -22.30
C GLY A 264 -12.76 7.94 -20.85
N ALA A 265 -12.79 9.18 -20.35
CA ALA A 265 -12.34 9.55 -19.00
C ALA A 265 -13.34 9.20 -17.89
N GLU A 266 -14.51 8.63 -18.22
CA GLU A 266 -15.55 8.25 -17.25
C GLU A 266 -16.06 9.43 -16.40
N ILE A 267 -16.11 10.64 -17.00
CA ILE A 267 -16.61 11.87 -16.36
C ILE A 267 -18.04 12.23 -16.80
N LYS A 268 -18.76 11.30 -17.44
CA LYS A 268 -20.13 11.46 -17.97
C LYS A 268 -20.29 12.59 -19.01
N LEU A 269 -19.22 12.92 -19.73
CA LEU A 269 -19.23 13.88 -20.84
C LEU A 269 -18.77 13.19 -22.12
N ASP A 270 -19.47 13.45 -23.22
CA ASP A 270 -19.12 12.98 -24.57
C ASP A 270 -18.69 14.13 -25.50
N THR A 271 -18.73 15.38 -25.00
CA THR A 271 -18.28 16.62 -25.66
C THR A 271 -17.60 17.54 -24.66
N LEU A 272 -17.09 18.70 -25.12
CA LEU A 272 -16.51 19.72 -24.24
C LEU A 272 -17.55 20.61 -23.54
N ASN A 273 -18.85 20.36 -23.73
CA ASN A 273 -19.92 21.10 -23.06
C ASN A 273 -20.13 20.54 -21.64
N ALA A 274 -19.72 21.29 -20.63
CA ALA A 274 -20.00 21.00 -19.22
C ALA A 274 -21.05 21.96 -18.66
N PRO A 275 -21.87 21.55 -17.66
CA PRO A 275 -22.78 22.45 -16.96
C PRO A 275 -22.05 23.62 -16.30
N ALA A 276 -22.63 24.82 -16.35
CA ALA A 276 -22.10 25.98 -15.64
C ALA A 276 -22.40 25.87 -14.13
N GLU A 277 -21.36 25.90 -13.30
CA GLU A 277 -21.49 25.61 -11.86
C GLU A 277 -21.34 26.82 -10.95
N SER A 278 -20.99 27.99 -11.48
CA SER A 278 -20.67 29.16 -10.66
C SER A 278 -21.46 30.39 -11.05
N LEU A 279 -21.76 31.21 -10.05
CA LEU A 279 -22.32 32.55 -10.20
C LEU A 279 -21.27 33.58 -10.69
N ILE A 280 -19.99 33.20 -10.73
CA ILE A 280 -18.90 34.06 -11.24
C ILE A 280 -18.78 33.94 -12.76
N SER A 281 -18.33 35.03 -13.40
CA SER A 281 -18.26 35.11 -14.86
C SER A 281 -17.28 34.10 -15.47
N VAL A 282 -17.46 33.75 -16.75
CA VAL A 282 -16.53 32.87 -17.47
C VAL A 282 -15.12 33.46 -17.49
N GLU A 283 -14.99 34.78 -17.64
CA GLU A 283 -13.70 35.50 -17.62
C GLU A 283 -12.96 35.30 -16.30
N ASP A 284 -13.66 35.43 -15.17
CA ASP A 284 -13.07 35.21 -13.84
C ASP A 284 -12.66 33.75 -13.64
N ARG A 285 -13.46 32.79 -14.14
CA ARG A 285 -13.14 31.36 -14.06
C ARG A 285 -11.89 30.97 -14.84
N LEU A 286 -11.53 31.67 -15.93
CA LEU A 286 -10.30 31.38 -16.70
C LEU A 286 -9.02 31.55 -15.87
N HIS A 287 -9.04 32.40 -14.83
CA HIS A 287 -7.93 32.57 -13.91
C HIS A 287 -7.74 31.40 -12.94
N ILE A 288 -8.72 30.49 -12.85
CA ILE A 288 -8.70 29.36 -11.93
C ILE A 288 -8.13 28.13 -12.65
N ALA A 289 -6.92 27.74 -12.26
CA ALA A 289 -6.33 26.47 -12.68
C ALA A 289 -6.94 25.32 -11.85
N ASN A 290 -7.97 24.67 -12.38
CA ASN A 290 -8.64 23.51 -11.75
C ASN A 290 -8.96 22.40 -12.77
N ASP A 291 -9.56 21.30 -12.31
CA ASP A 291 -10.03 20.17 -13.11
C ASP A 291 -11.05 20.54 -14.21
N LYS A 292 -11.65 21.73 -14.14
CA LYS A 292 -12.69 22.21 -15.07
C LYS A 292 -12.18 23.25 -16.06
N ARG A 293 -10.87 23.52 -16.05
CA ARG A 293 -10.25 24.57 -16.86
C ARG A 293 -10.48 24.40 -18.35
N LEU A 294 -10.33 23.18 -18.89
CA LEU A 294 -10.57 22.88 -20.31
C LEU A 294 -12.00 23.27 -20.73
N PHE A 295 -13.00 22.87 -19.96
CA PHE A 295 -14.40 23.15 -20.26
C PHE A 295 -14.73 24.64 -20.13
N THR A 296 -14.12 25.33 -19.17
CA THR A 296 -14.22 26.79 -19.02
C THR A 296 -13.62 27.52 -20.24
N VAL A 297 -12.48 27.05 -20.76
CA VAL A 297 -11.88 27.60 -21.99
C VAL A 297 -12.82 27.39 -23.19
N PHE A 298 -13.45 26.22 -23.30
CA PHE A 298 -14.40 25.94 -24.38
C PHE A 298 -15.67 26.82 -24.28
N GLU A 299 -16.21 26.98 -23.08
CA GLU A 299 -17.33 27.88 -22.80
C GLU A 299 -17.00 29.34 -23.12
N ALA A 300 -15.78 29.80 -22.79
CA ALA A 300 -15.30 31.13 -23.10
C ALA A 300 -15.30 31.40 -24.61
N LEU A 301 -14.83 30.44 -25.40
CA LEU A 301 -14.83 30.52 -26.86
C LEU A 301 -16.25 30.59 -27.41
N LYS A 302 -17.17 29.75 -26.92
CA LYS A 302 -18.59 29.78 -27.31
C LYS A 302 -19.29 31.08 -26.91
N SER A 303 -18.83 31.72 -25.83
CA SER A 303 -19.32 33.02 -25.36
C SER A 303 -18.73 34.21 -26.10
N GLY A 304 -17.81 33.99 -27.06
CA GLY A 304 -17.21 35.04 -27.89
C GLY A 304 -15.92 35.66 -27.33
N ILE A 305 -15.34 35.11 -26.25
CA ILE A 305 -14.04 35.57 -25.74
C ILE A 305 -12.94 35.16 -26.73
N THR A 306 -12.09 36.13 -27.09
CA THR A 306 -11.03 35.93 -28.09
C THR A 306 -9.91 35.00 -27.60
N VAL A 307 -9.24 34.32 -28.55
CA VAL A 307 -8.10 33.43 -28.28
C VAL A 307 -6.98 34.17 -27.56
N GLU A 308 -6.74 35.43 -27.93
CA GLU A 308 -5.70 36.28 -27.35
C GLU A 308 -5.96 36.58 -25.86
N VAL A 309 -7.22 36.82 -25.50
CA VAL A 309 -7.62 37.05 -24.10
C VAL A 309 -7.44 35.77 -23.29
N ILE A 310 -7.92 34.63 -23.82
CA ILE A 310 -7.78 33.34 -23.15
C ILE A 310 -6.30 33.02 -22.95
N HIS A 311 -5.47 33.10 -23.99
CA HIS A 311 -4.02 32.86 -23.89
C HIS A 311 -3.36 33.80 -22.88
N LYS A 312 -3.72 35.09 -22.87
CA LYS A 312 -3.15 36.05 -21.93
C LYS A 312 -3.42 35.65 -20.47
N ILE A 313 -4.60 35.12 -20.19
CA ILE A 313 -5.02 34.68 -18.85
C ILE A 313 -4.41 33.32 -18.51
N THR A 314 -4.60 32.32 -19.37
CA THR A 314 -4.31 30.92 -19.05
C THR A 314 -2.86 30.52 -19.37
N LYS A 315 -2.19 31.26 -20.25
CA LYS A 315 -0.89 30.94 -20.85
C LYS A 315 -0.87 29.64 -21.68
N ILE A 316 -2.02 29.00 -21.89
CA ILE A 316 -2.17 27.86 -22.81
C ILE A 316 -1.80 28.32 -24.22
N ASP A 317 -1.01 27.52 -24.96
CA ASP A 317 -0.54 27.92 -26.28
C ASP A 317 -1.72 28.25 -27.24
N PRO A 318 -1.67 29.36 -28.00
CA PRO A 318 -2.73 29.73 -28.92
C PRO A 318 -3.09 28.65 -29.94
N TRP A 319 -2.17 27.76 -30.29
CA TRP A 319 -2.44 26.62 -31.16
C TRP A 319 -3.55 25.74 -30.58
N PHE A 320 -3.43 25.31 -29.32
CA PHE A 320 -4.43 24.48 -28.66
C PHE A 320 -5.77 25.20 -28.54
N ILE A 321 -5.76 26.47 -28.14
CA ILE A 321 -6.99 27.27 -28.02
C ILE A 321 -7.69 27.40 -29.39
N ASN A 322 -6.95 27.58 -30.48
CA ASN A 322 -7.52 27.60 -31.83
C ASN A 322 -8.13 26.24 -32.24
N LYS A 323 -7.57 25.12 -31.79
CA LYS A 323 -8.17 23.79 -31.99
C LYS A 323 -9.50 23.66 -31.25
N LEU A 324 -9.58 24.16 -30.02
CA LEU A 324 -10.84 24.25 -29.27
C LEU A 324 -11.84 25.20 -29.94
N LYS A 325 -11.37 26.32 -30.49
CA LYS A 325 -12.21 27.26 -31.24
C LYS A 325 -12.82 26.60 -32.47
N LYS A 326 -12.05 25.78 -33.19
CA LYS A 326 -12.57 25.01 -34.34
C LYS A 326 -13.73 24.09 -33.94
N LEU A 327 -13.66 23.45 -32.78
CA LEU A 327 -14.76 22.65 -32.22
C LEU A 327 -15.97 23.54 -31.87
N ALA A 328 -15.75 24.69 -31.23
CA ALA A 328 -16.82 25.63 -30.87
C ALA A 328 -17.54 26.22 -32.11
N ASP A 329 -16.77 26.58 -33.14
CA ASP A 329 -17.27 27.07 -34.42
C ASP A 329 -18.09 25.96 -35.14
N PHE A 330 -17.63 24.71 -35.08
CA PHE A 330 -18.36 23.57 -35.64
C PHE A 330 -19.68 23.31 -34.92
N GLU A 331 -19.74 23.36 -33.59
CA GLU A 331 -21.01 23.23 -32.86
C GLU A 331 -22.00 24.36 -33.20
N THR A 332 -21.48 25.56 -33.44
CA THR A 332 -22.29 26.72 -33.88
C THR A 332 -22.88 26.49 -35.27
N GLU A 333 -22.06 25.96 -36.20
CA GLU A 333 -22.49 25.58 -37.55
C GLU A 333 -23.56 24.46 -37.50
N LEU A 334 -23.36 23.47 -36.63
CA LEU A 334 -24.23 22.31 -36.45
C LEU A 334 -25.62 22.69 -35.91
N GLY A 335 -25.73 23.78 -35.15
CA GLY A 335 -27.01 24.32 -34.67
C GLY A 335 -27.98 24.76 -35.78
N SER A 336 -27.52 24.83 -37.04
CA SER A 336 -28.36 25.13 -38.21
C SER A 336 -28.92 23.91 -38.95
N GLY A 337 -28.56 22.68 -38.53
CA GLY A 337 -29.02 21.41 -39.09
C GLY A 337 -27.87 20.40 -39.32
N LEU A 338 -28.19 19.15 -39.63
CA LEU A 338 -27.23 18.05 -39.82
C LEU A 338 -27.18 17.60 -41.29
N SER A 339 -26.41 18.32 -42.11
CA SER A 339 -26.13 17.88 -43.49
C SER A 339 -25.15 16.69 -43.51
N ALA A 340 -25.11 15.95 -44.62
CA ALA A 340 -24.14 14.85 -44.80
C ALA A 340 -22.68 15.34 -44.70
N GLU A 341 -22.39 16.55 -45.16
CA GLU A 341 -21.05 17.15 -45.04
C GLU A 341 -20.70 17.48 -43.59
N LEU A 342 -21.66 18.02 -42.82
CA LEU A 342 -21.48 18.32 -41.40
C LEU A 342 -21.34 17.04 -40.56
N TYR A 343 -22.09 16.00 -40.91
CA TYR A 343 -21.93 14.68 -40.30
C TYR A 343 -20.51 14.15 -40.49
N GLU A 344 -20.03 14.13 -41.72
CA GLU A 344 -18.67 13.71 -42.06
C GLU A 344 -17.60 14.51 -41.33
N LYS A 345 -17.73 15.85 -41.32
CA LYS A 345 -16.85 16.75 -40.58
C LYS A 345 -16.88 16.44 -39.08
N GLY A 346 -18.06 16.20 -38.51
CA GLY A 346 -18.25 15.83 -37.11
C GLY A 346 -17.54 14.54 -36.73
N LYS A 347 -17.65 13.49 -37.56
CA LYS A 347 -16.93 12.22 -37.34
C LYS A 347 -15.41 12.42 -37.36
N HIS A 348 -14.89 13.22 -38.29
CA HIS A 348 -13.45 13.53 -38.34
C HIS A 348 -12.99 14.37 -37.13
N LEU A 349 -13.86 15.19 -36.55
CA LEU A 349 -13.58 15.94 -35.32
C LEU A 349 -13.77 15.10 -34.05
N GLY A 350 -14.18 13.84 -34.16
CA GLY A 350 -14.32 12.90 -33.04
C GLY A 350 -15.66 12.92 -32.32
N TYR A 351 -16.70 13.53 -32.89
CA TYR A 351 -18.06 13.53 -32.33
C TYR A 351 -18.74 12.16 -32.50
N THR A 352 -19.42 11.73 -31.44
CA THR A 352 -20.33 10.58 -31.47
C THR A 352 -21.62 10.93 -32.22
N ASP A 353 -22.29 9.91 -32.71
CA ASP A 353 -23.58 10.05 -33.37
C ASP A 353 -24.61 10.69 -32.40
N ALA A 354 -24.64 10.23 -31.15
CA ALA A 354 -25.52 10.79 -30.12
C ALA A 354 -25.25 12.28 -29.85
N ALA A 355 -23.99 12.72 -29.85
CA ALA A 355 -23.63 14.12 -29.68
C ALA A 355 -24.07 14.98 -30.88
N LEU A 356 -23.88 14.48 -32.11
CA LEU A 356 -24.31 15.19 -33.32
C LEU A 356 -25.83 15.36 -33.37
N GLU A 357 -26.60 14.33 -33.02
CA GLU A 357 -28.06 14.43 -32.93
C GLU A 357 -28.49 15.43 -31.85
N ARG A 358 -27.84 15.39 -30.68
CA ARG A 358 -28.18 16.27 -29.55
C ARG A 358 -27.91 17.74 -29.84
N ILE A 359 -26.81 18.05 -30.54
CA ILE A 359 -26.43 19.43 -30.86
C ILE A 359 -27.21 19.98 -32.06
N SER A 360 -27.41 19.16 -33.10
CA SER A 360 -28.15 19.59 -34.30
C SER A 360 -29.67 19.61 -34.12
N GLY A 361 -30.21 18.79 -33.19
CA GLY A 361 -31.64 18.55 -33.05
C GLY A 361 -32.23 17.64 -34.13
N GLU A 362 -31.42 17.12 -35.05
CA GLU A 362 -31.83 16.23 -36.14
C GLU A 362 -31.34 14.79 -35.93
N LYS A 363 -32.04 13.82 -36.51
CA LYS A 363 -31.64 12.41 -36.46
C LYS A 363 -30.64 12.08 -37.56
N ILE A 364 -29.64 11.26 -37.23
CA ILE A 364 -28.66 10.81 -38.23
C ILE A 364 -29.34 9.88 -39.23
N ALA A 365 -29.11 10.13 -40.52
CA ALA A 365 -29.68 9.33 -41.59
C ALA A 365 -29.05 7.93 -41.67
N VAL A 366 -27.72 7.84 -41.61
CA VAL A 366 -26.95 6.59 -41.70
C VAL A 366 -25.71 6.68 -40.83
N HIS A 367 -25.52 5.70 -39.94
CA HIS A 367 -24.29 5.55 -39.15
C HIS A 367 -23.09 5.24 -40.06
N ARG A 368 -21.99 5.96 -39.88
CA ARG A 368 -20.70 5.66 -40.52
C ARG A 368 -19.85 4.83 -39.56
N ASP A 369 -19.51 3.63 -40.02
CA ASP A 369 -18.59 2.75 -39.29
C ASP A 369 -17.19 3.35 -39.22
N ALA A 370 -16.55 3.21 -38.06
CA ALA A 370 -15.13 3.49 -37.94
C ALA A 370 -14.29 2.51 -38.77
N VAL A 371 -13.14 3.00 -39.23
CA VAL A 371 -12.03 2.18 -39.71
C VAL A 371 -10.92 2.21 -38.66
N TYR A 372 -10.02 1.22 -38.71
CA TYR A 372 -8.96 1.10 -37.72
C TYR A 372 -7.59 1.20 -38.36
N LYS A 373 -6.71 1.97 -37.72
CA LYS A 373 -5.32 2.25 -38.09
C LYS A 373 -4.37 1.60 -37.11
N LYS A 374 -3.15 1.28 -37.53
CA LYS A 374 -2.14 0.65 -36.68
C LYS A 374 -1.22 1.66 -36.01
N VAL A 375 -0.83 1.35 -34.79
CA VAL A 375 0.36 1.93 -34.16
C VAL A 375 1.57 1.12 -34.61
N ASP A 376 2.48 1.74 -35.35
CA ASP A 376 3.57 1.04 -36.03
C ASP A 376 4.99 1.57 -35.75
N THR A 377 5.12 2.55 -34.85
CA THR A 377 6.37 3.22 -34.45
C THR A 377 7.14 3.96 -35.57
N CYS A 378 6.71 3.88 -36.83
CA CYS A 378 7.49 4.34 -37.98
C CYS A 378 6.68 5.09 -39.05
N ALA A 379 5.45 5.54 -38.72
CA ALA A 379 4.58 6.29 -39.62
C ALA A 379 4.42 5.60 -40.99
N ALA A 380 4.13 4.29 -40.97
CA ALA A 380 3.96 3.41 -42.12
C ALA A 380 5.19 3.24 -43.04
N GLU A 381 6.41 3.64 -42.62
CA GLU A 381 7.65 3.34 -43.36
C GLU A 381 7.87 1.82 -43.49
N PHE A 382 7.56 1.07 -42.42
CA PHE A 382 7.61 -0.38 -42.37
C PHE A 382 6.24 -0.97 -41.99
N ASN A 383 5.95 -2.16 -42.52
CA ASN A 383 4.75 -2.88 -42.12
C ASN A 383 4.87 -3.36 -40.67
N ALA A 384 4.05 -2.81 -39.76
CA ALA A 384 3.87 -3.38 -38.43
C ALA A 384 3.25 -4.78 -38.48
N GLU A 385 3.86 -5.68 -37.73
CA GLU A 385 3.40 -7.05 -37.48
C GLU A 385 2.53 -7.13 -36.21
N THR A 386 2.56 -6.11 -35.36
CA THR A 386 1.76 -6.04 -34.13
C THR A 386 0.31 -5.59 -34.40
N PRO A 387 -0.67 -6.23 -33.75
CA PRO A 387 -2.10 -5.96 -33.93
C PRO A 387 -2.60 -4.90 -32.94
N TYR A 388 -1.98 -3.71 -32.98
CA TYR A 388 -2.30 -2.58 -32.10
C TYR A 388 -3.05 -1.48 -32.87
N PHE A 389 -4.33 -1.25 -32.55
CA PHE A 389 -5.25 -0.45 -33.35
C PHE A 389 -5.90 0.73 -32.63
N TYR A 390 -6.24 1.78 -33.39
CA TYR A 390 -7.12 2.88 -32.98
C TYR A 390 -8.09 3.26 -34.10
N SER A 391 -9.25 3.81 -33.72
CA SER A 391 -10.31 4.22 -34.64
C SER A 391 -9.99 5.53 -35.39
N SER A 392 -10.38 5.56 -36.65
CA SER A 392 -10.39 6.73 -37.54
C SER A 392 -11.62 6.66 -38.45
N TYR A 393 -11.91 7.74 -39.17
CA TYR A 393 -12.96 7.81 -40.18
C TYR A 393 -12.41 7.95 -41.60
N ASP A 394 -11.25 7.33 -41.85
CA ASP A 394 -10.63 7.24 -43.18
C ASP A 394 -11.30 6.19 -44.08
N LYS A 395 -10.71 5.98 -45.27
CA LYS A 395 -11.23 5.02 -46.27
C LYS A 395 -10.77 3.57 -46.05
N VAL A 396 -9.59 3.36 -45.45
CA VAL A 396 -8.95 2.03 -45.36
C VAL A 396 -8.91 1.57 -43.92
N CYS A 397 -9.46 0.37 -43.68
CA CYS A 397 -9.44 -0.30 -42.37
C CYS A 397 -8.34 -1.35 -42.35
N GLU A 398 -7.26 -1.07 -41.65
CA GLU A 398 -6.08 -1.94 -41.55
C GLU A 398 -6.34 -3.14 -40.64
N SER A 399 -7.19 -3.02 -39.62
CA SER A 399 -7.52 -4.18 -38.78
C SER A 399 -8.10 -5.32 -39.60
N ARG A 400 -9.00 -5.03 -40.56
CA ARG A 400 -9.59 -6.04 -41.47
C ARG A 400 -8.58 -6.67 -42.43
N THR A 401 -7.45 -6.03 -42.68
CA THR A 401 -6.38 -6.59 -43.53
C THR A 401 -5.46 -7.54 -42.77
N PHE A 402 -5.46 -7.47 -41.43
CA PHE A 402 -4.67 -8.34 -40.59
C PHE A 402 -5.22 -9.78 -40.65
N LYS A 403 -4.31 -10.75 -40.80
CA LYS A 403 -4.68 -12.15 -41.03
C LYS A 403 -5.32 -12.72 -39.76
N LYS A 404 -6.62 -13.02 -39.82
CA LYS A 404 -7.31 -13.78 -38.76
C LYS A 404 -6.78 -15.21 -38.71
N SER A 405 -6.68 -15.77 -37.51
CA SER A 405 -6.22 -17.14 -37.28
C SER A 405 -7.22 -18.20 -37.77
N GLY A 406 -8.48 -17.80 -38.02
CA GLY A 406 -9.60 -18.70 -38.32
C GLY A 406 -10.25 -19.28 -37.06
N LYS A 407 -9.70 -19.00 -35.87
CA LYS A 407 -10.32 -19.35 -34.59
C LYS A 407 -11.54 -18.44 -34.32
N PRO A 408 -12.51 -18.90 -33.52
CA PRO A 408 -13.58 -18.03 -33.04
C PRO A 408 -13.00 -16.88 -32.20
N VAL A 409 -13.56 -15.68 -32.39
CA VAL A 409 -13.08 -14.46 -31.73
C VAL A 409 -13.89 -14.19 -30.47
N ILE A 410 -13.24 -13.99 -29.34
CA ILE A 410 -13.87 -13.49 -28.11
C ILE A 410 -13.34 -12.10 -27.81
N MET A 411 -14.23 -11.17 -27.47
CA MET A 411 -13.86 -9.82 -27.08
C MET A 411 -13.91 -9.67 -25.56
N VAL A 412 -12.87 -9.08 -24.97
CA VAL A 412 -12.78 -8.74 -23.55
C VAL A 412 -12.79 -7.22 -23.40
N LEU A 413 -13.71 -6.70 -22.60
CA LEU A 413 -13.73 -5.28 -22.24
C LEU A 413 -12.84 -5.07 -21.01
N GLY A 414 -11.87 -4.17 -21.13
CA GLY A 414 -10.96 -3.82 -20.05
C GLY A 414 -11.60 -2.94 -18.98
N SER A 415 -10.77 -2.39 -18.09
CA SER A 415 -11.20 -1.63 -16.93
C SER A 415 -11.40 -0.13 -17.15
N GLY A 416 -10.99 0.46 -18.28
CA GLY A 416 -10.98 1.91 -18.43
C GLY A 416 -9.97 2.60 -17.48
N PRO A 417 -10.10 3.92 -17.25
CA PRO A 417 -9.20 4.64 -16.35
C PRO A 417 -9.23 4.11 -14.92
N ILE A 418 -8.05 4.08 -14.29
CA ILE A 418 -7.94 3.87 -12.85
C ILE A 418 -8.60 5.05 -12.11
N ARG A 419 -9.39 4.72 -11.09
CA ARG A 419 -9.99 5.67 -10.14
C ARG A 419 -10.26 4.97 -8.81
N ILE A 420 -10.56 5.74 -7.77
CA ILE A 420 -10.94 5.17 -6.46
C ILE A 420 -12.16 4.25 -6.64
N GLY A 421 -12.02 3.00 -6.16
CA GLY A 421 -13.02 1.93 -6.34
C GLY A 421 -12.90 1.10 -7.61
N GLN A 422 -12.06 1.51 -8.57
CA GLN A 422 -11.82 0.81 -9.84
C GLN A 422 -10.33 0.91 -10.20
N GLY A 423 -9.53 0.02 -9.60
CA GLY A 423 -8.08 0.01 -9.71
C GLY A 423 -7.53 -1.09 -10.63
N ILE A 424 -6.28 -1.47 -10.34
CA ILE A 424 -5.49 -2.46 -11.10
C ILE A 424 -6.03 -3.89 -10.97
N GLU A 425 -6.90 -4.16 -9.99
CA GLU A 425 -7.46 -5.48 -9.70
C GLU A 425 -8.32 -5.99 -10.87
N PHE A 426 -9.03 -5.07 -11.52
CA PHE A 426 -9.82 -5.35 -12.73
C PHE A 426 -8.95 -5.51 -13.97
N ASP A 427 -7.82 -4.79 -14.03
CA ASP A 427 -6.83 -5.00 -15.10
C ASP A 427 -6.20 -6.39 -15.01
N TYR A 428 -5.77 -6.79 -13.81
CA TYR A 428 -5.28 -8.13 -13.52
C TYR A 428 -6.28 -9.20 -14.00
N SER A 429 -7.56 -9.02 -13.64
CA SER A 429 -8.62 -9.95 -14.04
C SER A 429 -8.80 -10.00 -15.57
N SER A 430 -8.75 -8.86 -16.24
CA SER A 430 -8.85 -8.79 -17.70
C SER A 430 -7.68 -9.50 -18.38
N VAL A 431 -6.44 -9.29 -17.92
CA VAL A 431 -5.23 -9.91 -18.45
C VAL A 431 -5.23 -11.43 -18.27
N ARG A 432 -5.60 -11.93 -17.08
CA ARG A 432 -5.71 -13.38 -16.82
C ARG A 432 -6.78 -14.04 -17.66
N CYS A 433 -7.92 -13.37 -17.86
CA CYS A 433 -8.96 -13.84 -18.76
C CYS A 433 -8.44 -13.97 -20.20
N VAL A 434 -7.81 -12.93 -20.74
CA VAL A 434 -7.22 -12.96 -22.10
C VAL A 434 -6.27 -14.15 -22.26
N LYS A 435 -5.34 -14.32 -21.32
CA LYS A 435 -4.39 -15.43 -21.36
C LYS A 435 -5.10 -16.79 -21.39
N THR A 436 -6.07 -17.00 -20.51
CA THR A 436 -6.83 -18.24 -20.43
C THR A 436 -7.60 -18.53 -21.71
N LEU A 437 -8.28 -17.52 -22.29
CA LEU A 437 -9.03 -17.68 -23.54
C LEU A 437 -8.12 -18.04 -24.73
N LYS A 438 -6.92 -17.44 -24.80
CA LYS A 438 -5.91 -17.78 -25.82
C LYS A 438 -5.46 -19.24 -25.69
N GLU A 439 -5.16 -19.67 -24.46
CA GLU A 439 -4.80 -21.07 -24.15
C GLU A 439 -5.93 -22.06 -24.47
N SER A 440 -7.19 -21.65 -24.30
CA SER A 440 -8.38 -22.42 -24.68
C SER A 440 -8.70 -22.40 -26.19
N GLY A 441 -7.83 -21.81 -27.02
CA GLY A 441 -7.90 -21.92 -28.48
C GLY A 441 -8.72 -20.83 -29.18
N TYR A 442 -9.02 -19.72 -28.52
CA TYR A 442 -9.71 -18.57 -29.11
C TYR A 442 -8.71 -17.54 -29.65
N GLU A 443 -9.18 -16.68 -30.55
CA GLU A 443 -8.53 -15.41 -30.88
C GLU A 443 -9.15 -14.33 -29.99
N VAL A 444 -8.34 -13.60 -29.22
CA VAL A 444 -8.84 -12.68 -28.20
C VAL A 444 -8.58 -11.23 -28.59
N VAL A 445 -9.65 -10.45 -28.60
CA VAL A 445 -9.65 -9.00 -28.83
C VAL A 445 -9.83 -8.30 -27.49
N ILE A 446 -8.97 -7.36 -27.14
CA ILE A 446 -9.17 -6.52 -25.95
C ILE A 446 -9.42 -5.06 -26.34
N VAL A 447 -10.35 -4.43 -25.64
CA VAL A 447 -10.68 -3.00 -25.77
C VAL A 447 -10.44 -2.31 -24.44
N ASN A 448 -9.53 -1.33 -24.40
CA ASN A 448 -9.26 -0.53 -23.21
C ASN A 448 -8.51 0.78 -23.61
N ASN A 449 -8.58 1.82 -22.79
CA ASN A 449 -7.96 3.13 -23.05
C ASN A 449 -7.07 3.66 -21.92
N ASN A 450 -6.68 2.79 -20.98
CA ASN A 450 -5.76 3.15 -19.91
C ASN A 450 -4.30 2.91 -20.33
N PRO A 451 -3.43 3.94 -20.34
CA PRO A 451 -2.05 3.78 -20.77
C PRO A 451 -1.15 3.08 -19.73
N GLU A 452 -1.56 3.04 -18.46
CA GLU A 452 -0.75 2.51 -17.35
C GLU A 452 -0.83 0.98 -17.22
N THR A 453 -1.76 0.33 -17.95
CA THR A 453 -2.14 -1.06 -17.70
C THR A 453 -1.43 -2.09 -18.58
N VAL A 454 -1.42 -3.34 -18.09
CA VAL A 454 -0.89 -4.49 -18.86
C VAL A 454 -1.91 -4.96 -19.90
N SER A 455 -3.21 -4.74 -19.70
CA SER A 455 -4.23 -5.02 -20.72
C SER A 455 -4.03 -4.27 -22.03
N THR A 456 -3.43 -3.09 -21.99
CA THR A 456 -3.12 -2.27 -23.17
C THR A 456 -1.69 -2.49 -23.66
N ASP A 457 -1.01 -3.55 -23.21
CA ASP A 457 0.16 -4.08 -23.89
C ASP A 457 -0.25 -4.88 -25.12
N TYR A 458 0.40 -4.62 -26.26
CA TYR A 458 0.12 -5.32 -27.50
C TYR A 458 0.48 -6.81 -27.42
N ASP A 459 1.36 -7.22 -26.49
CA ASP A 459 1.74 -8.63 -26.26
C ASP A 459 0.63 -9.42 -25.52
N THR A 460 -0.31 -8.76 -24.86
CA THR A 460 -1.33 -9.40 -24.00
C THR A 460 -2.37 -10.16 -24.83
N ALA A 461 -3.06 -9.48 -25.75
CA ALA A 461 -4.14 -10.05 -26.56
C ALA A 461 -3.65 -10.41 -27.97
N ASP A 462 -4.48 -11.11 -28.75
CA ASP A 462 -4.18 -11.30 -30.18
C ASP A 462 -4.44 -10.02 -30.97
N ARG A 463 -5.29 -9.11 -30.46
CA ARG A 463 -5.54 -7.79 -31.02
C ARG A 463 -5.91 -6.81 -29.91
N LEU A 464 -5.29 -5.63 -29.93
CA LEU A 464 -5.54 -4.54 -29.00
C LEU A 464 -6.22 -3.39 -29.73
N TYR A 465 -7.36 -2.94 -29.21
CA TYR A 465 -8.04 -1.71 -29.63
C TYR A 465 -7.94 -0.68 -28.51
N PHE A 466 -7.19 0.39 -28.74
CA PHE A 466 -7.02 1.49 -27.79
C PHE A 466 -8.19 2.49 -27.88
N GLU A 467 -9.37 2.05 -27.46
CA GLU A 467 -10.62 2.78 -27.64
C GLU A 467 -11.35 3.02 -26.33
N PRO A 468 -12.12 4.14 -26.23
CA PRO A 468 -13.04 4.36 -25.12
C PRO A 468 -14.04 3.20 -24.97
N LEU A 469 -14.40 2.89 -23.73
CA LEU A 469 -15.43 1.89 -23.41
C LEU A 469 -16.83 2.53 -23.43
N CYS A 470 -17.18 3.15 -24.55
CA CYS A 470 -18.50 3.75 -24.77
C CYS A 470 -19.33 2.93 -25.77
N PRO A 471 -20.68 3.05 -25.76
CA PRO A 471 -21.56 2.26 -26.62
C PRO A 471 -21.19 2.29 -28.11
N GLU A 472 -20.92 3.48 -28.68
CA GLU A 472 -20.58 3.62 -30.09
C GLU A 472 -19.20 3.05 -30.42
N ASP A 473 -18.19 3.31 -29.59
CA ASP A 473 -16.82 2.86 -29.80
C ASP A 473 -16.74 1.32 -29.76
N VAL A 474 -17.40 0.70 -28.78
CA VAL A 474 -17.45 -0.77 -28.63
C VAL A 474 -18.21 -1.44 -29.78
N MET A 475 -19.33 -0.86 -30.24
CA MET A 475 -20.06 -1.41 -31.39
C MET A 475 -19.27 -1.35 -32.70
N ASN A 476 -18.47 -0.30 -32.89
CA ASN A 476 -17.56 -0.22 -34.03
C ASN A 476 -16.53 -1.36 -34.01
N VAL A 477 -15.99 -1.71 -32.83
CA VAL A 477 -15.04 -2.83 -32.70
C VAL A 477 -15.74 -4.17 -32.95
N ILE A 478 -16.94 -4.37 -32.38
CA ILE A 478 -17.77 -5.55 -32.63
C ILE A 478 -18.02 -5.73 -34.13
N LYS A 479 -18.32 -4.65 -34.86
CA LYS A 479 -18.56 -4.71 -36.30
C LYS A 479 -17.29 -5.04 -37.10
N ALA A 480 -16.12 -4.60 -36.64
CA ALA A 480 -14.86 -4.93 -37.28
C ALA A 480 -14.43 -6.39 -37.02
N GLU A 481 -14.69 -6.92 -35.82
CA GLU A 481 -14.18 -8.21 -35.39
C GLU A 481 -15.17 -9.37 -35.51
N ASN A 482 -16.47 -9.09 -35.40
CA ASN A 482 -17.55 -10.06 -35.35
C ASN A 482 -17.30 -11.16 -34.30
N PRO A 483 -17.15 -10.80 -33.01
CA PRO A 483 -16.89 -11.77 -31.95
C PRO A 483 -18.09 -12.68 -31.72
N ILE A 484 -17.84 -13.93 -31.33
CA ILE A 484 -18.88 -14.89 -30.95
C ILE A 484 -19.47 -14.60 -29.56
N GLY A 485 -18.79 -13.77 -28.78
CA GLY A 485 -19.27 -13.29 -27.49
C GLY A 485 -18.33 -12.26 -26.85
N VAL A 486 -18.86 -11.56 -25.85
CA VAL A 486 -18.18 -10.48 -25.14
C VAL A 486 -18.09 -10.78 -23.66
N VAL A 487 -16.91 -10.59 -23.08
CA VAL A 487 -16.65 -10.71 -21.64
C VAL A 487 -16.70 -9.33 -20.99
N VAL A 488 -17.62 -9.18 -20.03
CA VAL A 488 -17.87 -7.93 -19.29
C VAL A 488 -17.55 -8.06 -17.80
N ALA A 489 -17.49 -9.29 -17.27
CA ALA A 489 -17.42 -9.57 -15.84
C ALA A 489 -16.08 -9.20 -15.17
N PHE A 490 -15.03 -8.89 -15.94
CA PHE A 490 -13.68 -8.63 -15.43
C PHE A 490 -13.23 -7.17 -15.53
N GLY A 491 -13.95 -6.34 -16.30
CA GLY A 491 -13.61 -4.93 -16.57
C GLY A 491 -14.18 -3.91 -15.58
N GLY A 492 -14.64 -4.36 -14.40
CA GLY A 492 -15.24 -3.46 -13.40
C GLY A 492 -16.50 -2.73 -13.89
N GLN A 493 -16.83 -1.59 -13.27
CA GLN A 493 -18.12 -0.92 -13.54
C GLN A 493 -18.24 -0.38 -14.96
N THR A 494 -17.14 0.08 -15.56
CA THR A 494 -17.16 0.63 -16.92
C THR A 494 -17.63 -0.40 -17.94
N ALA A 495 -17.17 -1.65 -17.84
CA ALA A 495 -17.64 -2.74 -18.69
C ALA A 495 -19.10 -3.14 -18.37
N ILE A 496 -19.48 -3.14 -17.09
CA ILE A 496 -20.83 -3.52 -16.64
C ILE A 496 -21.89 -2.52 -17.13
N ASN A 497 -21.58 -1.22 -17.17
CA ASN A 497 -22.48 -0.19 -17.68
C ASN A 497 -22.89 -0.42 -19.15
N LEU A 498 -22.14 -1.22 -19.91
CA LEU A 498 -22.44 -1.55 -21.30
C LEU A 498 -23.34 -2.80 -21.46
N VAL A 499 -23.55 -3.60 -20.41
CA VAL A 499 -24.27 -4.89 -20.46
C VAL A 499 -25.66 -4.74 -21.06
N GLN A 500 -26.46 -3.83 -20.52
CA GLN A 500 -27.83 -3.59 -20.98
C GLN A 500 -27.87 -3.07 -22.43
N TYR A 501 -26.86 -2.29 -22.83
CA TYR A 501 -26.77 -1.80 -24.20
C TYR A 501 -26.42 -2.94 -25.17
N LEU A 502 -25.45 -3.78 -24.83
CA LEU A 502 -25.02 -4.93 -25.64
C LEU A 502 -26.15 -5.97 -25.80
N ASP A 503 -26.86 -6.29 -24.72
CA ASP A 503 -27.96 -7.25 -24.73
C ASP A 503 -29.13 -6.79 -25.62
N LYS A 504 -29.52 -5.50 -25.53
CA LYS A 504 -30.53 -4.89 -26.40
C LYS A 504 -30.19 -4.93 -27.89
N HIS A 505 -28.90 -5.00 -28.24
CA HIS A 505 -28.42 -5.12 -29.61
C HIS A 505 -28.14 -6.58 -30.02
N GLY A 506 -28.51 -7.56 -29.18
CA GLY A 506 -28.35 -8.98 -29.46
C GLY A 506 -26.91 -9.47 -29.44
N ILE A 507 -26.01 -8.76 -28.75
CA ILE A 507 -24.61 -9.17 -28.62
C ILE A 507 -24.50 -10.24 -27.52
N PRO A 508 -23.94 -11.43 -27.81
CA PRO A 508 -23.82 -12.48 -26.81
C PRO A 508 -22.86 -12.11 -25.69
N ILE A 509 -23.35 -12.06 -24.45
CA ILE A 509 -22.53 -11.87 -23.26
C ILE A 509 -22.13 -13.24 -22.73
N LEU A 510 -20.82 -13.44 -22.51
CA LEU A 510 -20.27 -14.69 -21.97
C LEU A 510 -20.26 -14.65 -20.43
N GLY A 511 -20.62 -15.78 -19.82
CA GLY A 511 -20.69 -15.93 -18.37
C GLY A 511 -22.08 -15.64 -17.82
N THR A 512 -22.16 -14.90 -16.72
CA THR A 512 -23.44 -14.49 -16.13
C THR A 512 -24.22 -13.61 -17.11
N SER A 513 -25.51 -13.89 -17.28
CA SER A 513 -26.36 -13.18 -18.25
C SER A 513 -26.63 -11.73 -17.83
N ALA A 514 -27.01 -10.89 -18.80
CA ALA A 514 -27.48 -9.52 -18.53
C ALA A 514 -28.61 -9.49 -17.50
N GLU A 515 -29.56 -10.42 -17.62
CA GLU A 515 -30.67 -10.59 -16.67
C GLU A 515 -30.17 -10.94 -15.25
N GLY A 516 -29.18 -11.83 -15.12
CA GLY A 516 -28.60 -12.18 -13.82
C GLY A 516 -27.86 -11.00 -13.18
N ILE A 517 -27.15 -10.21 -13.98
CA ILE A 517 -26.49 -8.97 -13.53
C ILE A 517 -27.54 -7.95 -13.07
N ASP A 518 -28.60 -7.74 -13.86
CA ASP A 518 -29.67 -6.78 -13.54
C ASP A 518 -30.45 -7.16 -12.27
N ILE A 519 -30.72 -8.45 -12.05
CA ILE A 519 -31.37 -8.92 -10.81
C ILE A 519 -30.56 -8.56 -9.57
N ALA A 520 -29.22 -8.60 -9.66
CA ALA A 520 -28.35 -8.30 -8.53
C ALA A 520 -28.17 -6.78 -8.31
N GLU A 521 -28.07 -5.99 -9.38
CA GLU A 521 -27.91 -4.53 -9.28
C GLU A 521 -29.23 -3.80 -8.97
N ASN A 522 -30.37 -4.34 -9.40
CA ASN A 522 -31.68 -3.75 -9.12
C ASN A 522 -32.21 -4.17 -7.75
N ARG A 523 -32.32 -3.22 -6.82
CA ARG A 523 -32.74 -3.46 -5.43
C ARG A 523 -34.10 -4.16 -5.30
N GLU A 524 -35.11 -3.75 -6.05
CA GLU A 524 -36.44 -4.36 -5.96
C GLU A 524 -36.42 -5.82 -6.40
N ARG A 525 -35.72 -6.11 -7.51
CA ARG A 525 -35.55 -7.48 -8.03
C ARG A 525 -34.73 -8.33 -7.05
N PHE A 526 -33.68 -7.75 -6.49
CA PHE A 526 -32.83 -8.40 -5.50
C PHE A 526 -33.58 -8.72 -4.21
N ASP A 527 -34.41 -7.79 -3.72
CA ASP A 527 -35.20 -7.97 -2.51
C ASP A 527 -36.20 -9.13 -2.65
N LEU A 528 -36.91 -9.20 -3.80
CA LEU A 528 -37.80 -10.31 -4.14
C LEU A 528 -37.05 -11.66 -4.19
N LEU A 529 -35.80 -11.64 -4.66
CA LEU A 529 -34.95 -12.84 -4.69
C LEU A 529 -34.63 -13.31 -3.26
N LEU A 530 -34.20 -12.40 -2.39
CA LEU A 530 -33.84 -12.73 -1.01
C LEU A 530 -35.05 -13.23 -0.20
N GLU A 531 -36.21 -12.59 -0.35
CA GLU A 531 -37.46 -13.01 0.29
C GLU A 531 -37.89 -14.42 -0.13
N LYS A 532 -37.76 -14.75 -1.41
CA LYS A 532 -38.08 -16.08 -1.95
C LYS A 532 -37.29 -17.20 -1.25
N PHE A 533 -36.04 -16.94 -0.87
CA PHE A 533 -35.16 -17.93 -0.24
C PHE A 533 -35.06 -17.79 1.29
N GLY A 534 -35.80 -16.86 1.89
CA GLY A 534 -35.74 -16.58 3.32
C GLY A 534 -34.34 -16.13 3.76
N ILE A 535 -33.64 -15.38 2.91
CA ILE A 535 -32.31 -14.82 3.21
C ILE A 535 -32.51 -13.43 3.82
N SER A 536 -31.93 -13.21 5.00
CA SER A 536 -32.05 -11.93 5.70
C SER A 536 -31.23 -10.85 4.99
N ARG A 537 -31.76 -9.62 5.04
CA ARG A 537 -31.08 -8.38 4.63
C ARG A 537 -31.42 -7.27 5.64
N PRO A 538 -30.63 -6.20 5.72
CA PRO A 538 -31.04 -5.01 6.45
C PRO A 538 -32.39 -4.50 5.93
N ALA A 539 -33.30 -4.16 6.83
CA ALA A 539 -34.60 -3.59 6.46
C ALA A 539 -34.39 -2.22 5.82
N GLY A 540 -35.06 -1.94 4.71
CA GLY A 540 -34.91 -0.65 4.02
C GLY A 540 -36.06 -0.33 3.07
N THR A 541 -36.08 0.92 2.60
CA THR A 541 -37.09 1.45 1.68
C THR A 541 -36.49 2.54 0.78
N CYS A 542 -37.14 2.82 -0.34
CA CYS A 542 -36.85 4.01 -1.15
C CYS A 542 -37.59 5.23 -0.57
N VAL A 543 -36.94 6.39 -0.59
CA VAL A 543 -37.49 7.68 -0.17
C VAL A 543 -37.14 8.75 -1.22
N HIS A 544 -38.04 9.70 -1.44
CA HIS A 544 -37.91 10.73 -2.47
C HIS A 544 -37.98 12.16 -1.92
N THR A 545 -38.60 12.34 -0.75
CA THR A 545 -38.72 13.64 -0.08
C THR A 545 -38.11 13.59 1.32
N VAL A 546 -37.87 14.77 1.91
CA VAL A 546 -37.40 14.87 3.30
C VAL A 546 -38.43 14.25 4.26
N GLU A 547 -39.72 14.51 4.03
CA GLU A 547 -40.81 13.97 4.85
C GLU A 547 -40.91 12.44 4.75
N ASP A 548 -40.72 11.87 3.56
CA ASP A 548 -40.68 10.41 3.37
C ASP A 548 -39.50 9.81 4.14
N ALA A 549 -38.33 10.44 4.09
CA ALA A 549 -37.13 10.01 4.79
C ALA A 549 -37.31 10.02 6.31
N LEU A 550 -37.88 11.09 6.88
CA LEU A 550 -38.18 11.15 8.32
C LEU A 550 -39.23 10.10 8.73
N SER A 551 -40.29 9.92 7.93
CA SER A 551 -41.34 8.94 8.22
C SER A 551 -40.78 7.51 8.22
N ALA A 552 -39.96 7.17 7.22
CA ALA A 552 -39.35 5.87 7.15
C ALA A 552 -38.27 5.67 8.23
N ALA A 553 -37.54 6.73 8.64
CA ALA A 553 -36.56 6.64 9.72
C ALA A 553 -37.22 6.36 11.07
N ALA A 554 -38.42 6.89 11.30
CA ALA A 554 -39.23 6.58 12.48
C ALA A 554 -39.66 5.09 12.51
N VAL A 555 -39.87 4.46 11.35
CA VAL A 555 -40.23 3.04 11.24
C VAL A 555 -39.01 2.13 11.38
N LEU A 556 -37.91 2.43 10.69
CA LEU A 556 -36.67 1.65 10.75
C LEU A 556 -35.94 1.82 12.09
N GLY A 557 -36.07 2.99 12.71
CA GLY A 557 -35.37 3.40 13.93
C GLY A 557 -33.92 3.80 13.65
N TYR A 558 -33.44 4.88 14.27
CA TYR A 558 -32.05 5.30 14.16
C TYR A 558 -31.07 4.33 14.85
N PRO A 559 -29.79 4.31 14.43
CA PRO A 559 -29.25 4.95 13.22
C PRO A 559 -29.74 4.29 11.92
N VAL A 560 -29.75 5.06 10.82
CA VAL A 560 -30.09 4.61 9.46
C VAL A 560 -29.02 5.04 8.46
N LEU A 561 -28.88 4.29 7.38
CA LEU A 561 -27.93 4.53 6.28
C LEU A 561 -28.69 5.05 5.06
N LEU A 562 -28.33 6.26 4.62
CA LEU A 562 -28.89 6.91 3.43
C LEU A 562 -27.93 6.75 2.25
N ARG A 563 -28.44 6.29 1.10
CA ARG A 563 -27.65 5.93 -0.08
C ARG A 563 -28.32 6.44 -1.36
N PRO A 564 -27.63 7.19 -2.23
CA PRO A 564 -28.16 7.47 -3.57
C PRO A 564 -28.23 6.18 -4.39
N SER A 565 -29.18 6.10 -5.33
CA SER A 565 -29.25 4.96 -6.27
C SER A 565 -28.16 5.03 -7.35
N TYR A 566 -27.71 3.87 -7.87
CA TYR A 566 -26.73 3.72 -8.96
C TYR A 566 -25.34 4.34 -8.70
N VAL A 567 -24.71 4.01 -7.56
CA VAL A 567 -23.35 4.49 -7.21
C VAL A 567 -22.41 3.33 -6.84
N ILE A 568 -21.10 3.49 -7.11
CA ILE A 568 -20.04 2.55 -6.74
C ILE A 568 -19.11 3.15 -5.67
N GLY A 569 -18.58 2.31 -4.80
CA GLY A 569 -17.66 2.75 -3.74
C GLY A 569 -18.35 3.64 -2.70
N GLY A 570 -19.67 3.45 -2.53
CA GLY A 570 -20.53 4.17 -1.59
C GLY A 570 -20.59 5.69 -1.75
N SER A 571 -20.51 6.22 -2.99
CA SER A 571 -20.51 7.67 -3.20
C SER A 571 -21.69 8.38 -2.55
N ASN A 572 -21.41 9.42 -1.76
CA ASN A 572 -22.38 10.19 -0.98
C ASN A 572 -23.24 9.38 -0.01
N MET A 573 -22.81 8.20 0.45
CA MET A 573 -23.51 7.47 1.50
C MET A 573 -23.28 8.13 2.88
N ARG A 574 -24.32 8.19 3.71
CA ARG A 574 -24.22 8.78 5.07
C ARG A 574 -25.01 7.99 6.10
N ILE A 575 -24.38 7.73 7.25
CA ILE A 575 -25.07 7.22 8.43
C ILE A 575 -25.61 8.42 9.21
N VAL A 576 -26.89 8.40 9.56
CA VAL A 576 -27.55 9.46 10.33
C VAL A 576 -28.15 8.90 11.61
N HIS A 577 -28.06 9.66 12.69
CA HIS A 577 -28.44 9.24 14.05
C HIS A 577 -29.70 9.91 14.58
N ASN A 578 -30.19 10.96 13.92
CA ASN A 578 -31.35 11.73 14.33
C ASN A 578 -32.00 12.47 13.15
N ASP A 579 -33.20 13.03 13.40
CA ASP A 579 -34.01 13.73 12.39
C ASP A 579 -33.31 14.96 11.79
N ALA A 580 -32.49 15.67 12.57
CA ALA A 580 -31.79 16.86 12.09
C ALA A 580 -30.72 16.49 11.04
N GLU A 581 -29.93 15.46 11.30
CA GLU A 581 -28.95 14.93 10.35
C GLU A 581 -29.59 14.35 9.09
N CYS A 582 -30.71 13.62 9.25
CA CYS A 582 -31.48 13.07 8.12
C CYS A 582 -31.98 14.19 7.20
N SER A 583 -32.54 15.25 7.78
CA SER A 583 -33.05 16.40 7.04
C SER A 583 -31.95 17.16 6.29
N ASP A 584 -30.82 17.42 6.96
CA ASP A 584 -29.65 18.09 6.35
C ASP A 584 -29.13 17.33 5.12
N TYR A 585 -28.98 16.01 5.26
CA TYR A 585 -28.54 15.16 4.16
C TYR A 585 -29.51 15.19 2.98
N MET A 586 -30.80 14.98 3.23
CA MET A 586 -31.81 14.93 2.16
C MET A 586 -31.92 16.26 1.42
N GLN A 587 -31.86 17.40 2.13
CA GLN A 587 -31.86 18.72 1.48
C GLN A 587 -30.65 18.91 0.55
N LYS A 588 -29.45 18.49 0.96
CA LYS A 588 -28.23 18.57 0.15
C LYS A 588 -28.32 17.69 -1.10
N ILE A 589 -28.83 16.46 -0.99
CA ILE A 589 -28.95 15.54 -2.11
C ILE A 589 -30.02 16.00 -3.12
N LEU A 590 -31.19 16.41 -2.64
CA LEU A 590 -32.28 16.88 -3.50
C LEU A 590 -31.92 18.19 -4.23
N ALA A 591 -31.09 19.04 -3.63
CA ALA A 591 -30.57 20.23 -4.30
C ALA A 591 -29.54 19.93 -5.40
N ALA A 592 -28.93 18.74 -5.39
CA ALA A 592 -27.87 18.36 -6.32
C ALA A 592 -28.36 17.60 -7.57
N ASN A 593 -29.59 17.08 -7.59
CA ASN A 593 -30.12 16.26 -8.69
C ASN A 593 -31.66 16.27 -8.74
N ASP A 594 -32.23 16.50 -9.93
CA ASP A 594 -33.68 16.58 -10.18
C ASP A 594 -34.44 15.22 -10.17
N ASP A 595 -33.76 14.07 -10.04
CA ASP A 595 -34.36 12.72 -10.22
C ASP A 595 -33.91 11.66 -9.16
N SER A 596 -33.68 12.10 -7.91
CA SER A 596 -32.94 11.29 -6.92
C SER A 596 -33.83 10.42 -6.02
N THR A 597 -34.00 9.15 -6.37
CA THR A 597 -34.41 8.12 -5.40
C THR A 597 -33.26 7.83 -4.42
N VAL A 598 -33.51 8.03 -3.12
CA VAL A 598 -32.56 7.70 -2.04
C VAL A 598 -33.01 6.41 -1.36
N LEU A 599 -32.12 5.45 -1.22
CA LEU A 599 -32.33 4.23 -0.45
C LEU A 599 -32.01 4.51 1.02
N MET A 600 -32.91 4.14 1.91
CA MET A 600 -32.69 4.20 3.35
C MET A 600 -32.78 2.81 3.95
N ASP A 601 -31.69 2.37 4.56
CA ASP A 601 -31.59 1.06 5.21
C ASP A 601 -31.31 1.22 6.70
N LYS A 602 -31.77 0.25 7.50
CA LYS A 602 -31.41 0.15 8.91
C LYS A 602 -29.90 -0.07 9.01
N TYR A 603 -29.20 0.86 9.67
CA TYR A 603 -27.79 0.66 9.96
C TYR A 603 -27.62 -0.34 11.12
N MET A 604 -26.73 -1.30 10.91
CA MET A 604 -26.49 -2.43 11.81
C MET A 604 -24.98 -2.56 11.99
N GLN A 605 -24.48 -2.27 13.19
CA GLN A 605 -23.06 -2.31 13.50
C GLN A 605 -22.63 -3.75 13.79
N GLY A 606 -22.22 -4.47 12.75
CA GLY A 606 -21.82 -5.88 12.82
C GLY A 606 -20.51 -6.16 12.09
N THR A 607 -20.04 -7.40 12.16
CA THR A 607 -18.84 -7.87 11.45
C THR A 607 -19.16 -8.02 9.97
N GLU A 608 -18.39 -7.37 9.11
CA GLU A 608 -18.55 -7.47 7.67
C GLU A 608 -17.66 -8.59 7.11
N LEU A 609 -18.20 -9.35 6.16
CA LEU A 609 -17.49 -10.41 5.47
C LEU A 609 -17.60 -10.23 3.97
N GLU A 610 -16.55 -10.62 3.26
CA GLU A 610 -16.54 -10.70 1.80
C GLU A 610 -16.29 -12.15 1.37
N VAL A 611 -17.05 -12.63 0.39
CA VAL A 611 -16.96 -14.00 -0.10
C VAL A 611 -16.95 -13.99 -1.62
N ASP A 612 -15.87 -14.50 -2.20
CA ASP A 612 -15.79 -14.74 -3.64
C ASP A 612 -16.18 -16.18 -3.96
N VAL A 613 -17.07 -16.33 -4.93
CA VAL A 613 -17.63 -17.62 -5.35
C VAL A 613 -17.46 -17.77 -6.85
N ILE A 614 -17.02 -18.94 -7.29
CA ILE A 614 -17.03 -19.34 -8.70
C ILE A 614 -18.15 -20.35 -8.87
N SER A 615 -19.02 -20.15 -9.86
CA SER A 615 -20.14 -21.04 -10.15
C SER A 615 -20.12 -21.47 -11.62
N ASP A 616 -20.36 -22.75 -11.89
CA ASP A 616 -20.63 -23.27 -13.25
C ASP A 616 -22.13 -23.41 -13.56
N GLY A 617 -22.98 -22.97 -12.63
CA GLY A 617 -24.44 -23.07 -12.68
C GLY A 617 -25.00 -24.35 -12.05
N HIS A 618 -24.13 -25.29 -11.64
CA HIS A 618 -24.52 -26.53 -10.97
C HIS A 618 -23.77 -26.79 -9.67
N ASP A 619 -22.47 -26.46 -9.65
CA ASP A 619 -21.60 -26.55 -8.50
C ASP A 619 -21.00 -25.15 -8.22
N ILE A 620 -20.52 -24.94 -6.99
CA ILE A 620 -19.76 -23.75 -6.61
C ILE A 620 -18.37 -24.12 -6.08
N LEU A 621 -17.45 -23.17 -6.14
CA LEU A 621 -16.15 -23.18 -5.47
C LEU A 621 -15.98 -21.84 -4.76
N ILE A 622 -15.70 -21.86 -3.46
CA ILE A 622 -15.42 -20.69 -2.63
C ILE A 622 -13.93 -20.77 -2.25
N PRO A 623 -13.04 -20.01 -2.92
CA PRO A 623 -11.61 -20.02 -2.60
C PRO A 623 -11.33 -19.56 -1.16
N GLY A 624 -12.11 -18.61 -0.65
CA GLY A 624 -11.95 -18.12 0.72
C GLY A 624 -13.08 -17.21 1.19
N ILE A 625 -13.22 -17.10 2.50
CA ILE A 625 -14.10 -16.15 3.20
C ILE A 625 -13.20 -15.13 3.88
N MET A 626 -13.52 -13.86 3.76
CA MET A 626 -12.69 -12.76 4.25
C MET A 626 -13.46 -12.05 5.35
N GLU A 627 -12.79 -11.75 6.46
CA GLU A 627 -13.36 -11.00 7.57
C GLU A 627 -12.70 -9.63 7.66
N HIS A 628 -13.50 -8.57 7.74
CA HIS A 628 -12.97 -7.22 7.96
C HIS A 628 -12.65 -7.01 9.43
N ILE A 629 -11.53 -6.33 9.71
CA ILE A 629 -11.21 -5.86 11.08
C ILE A 629 -12.23 -4.79 11.49
N GLU A 630 -12.47 -3.83 10.60
CA GLU A 630 -13.46 -2.78 10.82
C GLU A 630 -14.88 -3.32 10.73
N ARG A 631 -15.70 -3.05 11.76
CA ARG A 631 -17.14 -3.30 11.70
C ARG A 631 -17.81 -2.45 10.61
N ALA A 632 -18.97 -2.91 10.14
CA ALA A 632 -19.76 -2.25 9.11
C ALA A 632 -19.99 -0.77 9.45
N ARG A 633 -19.26 0.11 8.76
CA ARG A 633 -19.21 1.58 8.91
C ARG A 633 -18.21 2.09 7.89
N VAL A 634 -17.06 1.42 7.85
CA VAL A 634 -15.98 1.60 6.88
C VAL A 634 -16.28 0.74 5.67
N HIS A 635 -16.20 1.33 4.49
CA HIS A 635 -16.43 0.62 3.24
C HIS A 635 -15.39 -0.49 3.02
N SER A 636 -15.80 -1.68 2.52
CA SER A 636 -14.94 -2.84 2.25
C SER A 636 -13.58 -2.53 1.60
N GLY A 637 -13.58 -1.64 0.61
CA GLY A 637 -12.36 -1.17 -0.06
C GLY A 637 -11.34 -0.49 0.88
N ASP A 638 -11.80 0.21 1.91
CA ASP A 638 -11.01 0.92 2.93
C ASP A 638 -10.83 0.11 4.21
N SER A 639 -11.40 -1.10 4.29
CA SER A 639 -11.22 -2.00 5.42
C SER A 639 -9.98 -2.87 5.23
N ILE A 640 -9.40 -3.26 6.36
CA ILE A 640 -8.41 -4.33 6.45
C ILE A 640 -9.16 -5.66 6.41
N ALA A 641 -8.84 -6.49 5.42
CA ALA A 641 -9.48 -7.79 5.24
C ALA A 641 -8.52 -8.92 5.60
N VAL A 642 -8.99 -9.86 6.41
CA VAL A 642 -8.23 -11.00 6.94
C VAL A 642 -8.75 -12.29 6.34
N TYR A 643 -7.85 -13.09 5.80
CA TYR A 643 -8.09 -14.46 5.36
C TYR A 643 -7.09 -15.40 6.04
N PRO A 644 -7.51 -16.58 6.55
CA PRO A 644 -8.89 -16.98 6.81
C PRO A 644 -9.59 -16.07 7.84
N PRO A 645 -10.93 -16.16 7.99
CA PRO A 645 -11.63 -15.39 9.00
C PRO A 645 -11.20 -15.85 10.40
N TYR A 646 -11.03 -14.91 11.34
CA TYR A 646 -10.44 -15.18 12.65
C TYR A 646 -11.47 -15.32 13.78
N ASN A 647 -12.72 -14.91 13.54
CA ASN A 647 -13.79 -14.91 14.54
C ASN A 647 -15.04 -15.71 14.10
N LEU A 648 -14.95 -16.49 13.02
CA LEU A 648 -16.05 -17.34 12.55
C LEU A 648 -16.01 -18.74 13.14
N ASN A 649 -17.19 -19.26 13.50
CA ASN A 649 -17.37 -20.65 13.90
C ASN A 649 -17.93 -21.49 12.75
N ASP A 650 -17.87 -22.83 12.91
CA ASP A 650 -18.29 -23.78 11.88
C ASP A 650 -19.76 -23.62 11.46
N ILE A 651 -20.67 -23.37 12.42
CA ILE A 651 -22.11 -23.21 12.15
C ILE A 651 -22.37 -22.02 11.24
N MET A 652 -21.74 -20.88 11.53
CA MET A 652 -21.88 -19.68 10.71
C MET A 652 -21.20 -19.87 9.34
N THR A 653 -20.06 -20.55 9.31
CA THR A 653 -19.34 -20.87 8.07
C THR A 653 -20.18 -21.72 7.13
N GLU A 654 -20.80 -22.80 7.63
CA GLU A 654 -21.74 -23.63 6.86
C GLU A 654 -22.91 -22.80 6.32
N ARG A 655 -23.45 -21.90 7.15
CA ARG A 655 -24.55 -21.02 6.75
C ARG A 655 -24.14 -20.05 5.64
N ILE A 656 -22.94 -19.48 5.70
CA ILE A 656 -22.39 -18.61 4.65
C ILE A 656 -22.26 -19.38 3.34
N VAL A 657 -21.70 -20.60 3.37
CA VAL A 657 -21.56 -21.45 2.19
C VAL A 657 -22.94 -21.78 1.58
N GLU A 658 -23.91 -22.18 2.40
CA GLU A 658 -25.28 -22.51 1.96
C GLU A 658 -25.97 -21.30 1.28
N VAL A 659 -25.86 -20.11 1.88
CA VAL A 659 -26.46 -18.89 1.33
C VAL A 659 -25.74 -18.45 0.06
N SER A 660 -24.41 -18.56 0.03
CA SER A 660 -23.58 -18.23 -1.15
C SER A 660 -23.95 -19.10 -2.35
N GLU A 661 -24.12 -20.40 -2.13
CA GLU A 661 -24.55 -21.37 -3.15
C GLU A 661 -25.92 -21.00 -3.72
N LYS A 662 -26.90 -20.76 -2.84
CA LYS A 662 -28.25 -20.36 -3.24
C LYS A 662 -28.25 -19.10 -4.08
N LEU A 663 -27.49 -18.08 -3.69
CA LEU A 663 -27.41 -16.82 -4.42
C LEU A 663 -26.77 -17.02 -5.80
N ALA A 664 -25.64 -17.72 -5.88
CA ALA A 664 -24.95 -17.99 -7.13
C ALA A 664 -25.85 -18.73 -8.14
N PHE A 665 -26.57 -19.77 -7.70
CA PHE A 665 -27.48 -20.52 -8.58
C PHE A 665 -28.71 -19.71 -8.98
N SER A 666 -29.24 -18.89 -8.08
CA SER A 666 -30.47 -18.14 -8.36
C SER A 666 -30.25 -16.98 -9.33
N LEU A 667 -29.04 -16.42 -9.35
CA LEU A 667 -28.60 -15.45 -10.36
C LEU A 667 -28.20 -16.10 -11.70
N GLY A 668 -28.13 -17.44 -11.75
CA GLY A 668 -27.64 -18.17 -12.92
C GLY A 668 -26.15 -17.90 -13.20
N THR A 669 -25.37 -17.63 -12.16
CA THR A 669 -23.96 -17.25 -12.27
C THR A 669 -23.15 -18.32 -12.99
N LYS A 670 -22.40 -17.91 -14.01
CA LYS A 670 -21.41 -18.72 -14.73
C LYS A 670 -20.10 -17.95 -14.78
N GLY A 671 -19.22 -18.20 -13.82
CA GLY A 671 -18.03 -17.40 -13.57
C GLY A 671 -17.99 -16.91 -12.12
N LEU A 672 -17.48 -15.70 -11.91
CA LEU A 672 -17.33 -15.11 -10.57
C LEU A 672 -18.58 -14.38 -10.10
N VAL A 673 -18.85 -14.51 -8.81
CA VAL A 673 -19.75 -13.64 -8.04
C VAL A 673 -19.11 -13.35 -6.70
N ASN A 674 -19.16 -12.09 -6.30
CA ASN A 674 -18.74 -11.62 -4.99
C ASN A 674 -19.97 -11.32 -4.14
N ILE A 675 -19.93 -11.69 -2.87
CA ILE A 675 -21.05 -11.51 -1.94
C ILE A 675 -20.53 -10.87 -0.67
N GLN A 676 -21.17 -9.78 -0.25
CA GLN A 676 -20.87 -9.11 1.02
C GLN A 676 -21.94 -9.46 2.04
N TYR A 677 -21.49 -9.91 3.21
CA TYR A 677 -22.33 -10.28 4.33
C TYR A 677 -22.08 -9.40 5.54
N LEU A 678 -23.09 -9.34 6.41
CA LEU A 678 -23.01 -8.76 7.73
C LEU A 678 -23.44 -9.79 8.77
N ILE A 679 -22.63 -10.00 9.81
CA ILE A 679 -23.02 -10.73 11.00
C ILE A 679 -23.41 -9.73 12.08
N TYR A 680 -24.68 -9.78 12.48
CA TYR A 680 -25.23 -8.95 13.55
C TYR A 680 -26.08 -9.81 14.47
N GLU A 681 -25.84 -9.73 15.79
CA GLU A 681 -26.52 -10.56 16.80
C GLU A 681 -26.53 -12.07 16.47
N ASN A 682 -25.39 -12.60 16.00
CA ASN A 682 -25.23 -14.00 15.55
C ASN A 682 -26.15 -14.42 14.40
N ARG A 683 -26.63 -13.48 13.59
CA ARG A 683 -27.41 -13.74 12.37
C ARG A 683 -26.68 -13.19 11.15
N LEU A 684 -26.78 -13.94 10.06
CA LEU A 684 -26.21 -13.58 8.76
C LEU A 684 -27.20 -12.75 7.95
N TYR A 685 -26.74 -11.62 7.44
CA TYR A 685 -27.47 -10.72 6.54
C TYR A 685 -26.66 -10.51 5.26
N VAL A 686 -27.34 -10.39 4.12
CA VAL A 686 -26.71 -10.02 2.85
C VAL A 686 -26.75 -8.50 2.69
N ILE A 687 -25.60 -7.90 2.38
CA ILE A 687 -25.47 -6.49 2.05
C ILE A 687 -25.73 -6.30 0.55
N GLU A 688 -24.87 -6.91 -0.28
CA GLU A 688 -24.92 -6.84 -1.73
C GLU A 688 -24.32 -8.10 -2.38
N VAL A 689 -24.67 -8.30 -3.66
CA VAL A 689 -24.12 -9.37 -4.50
C VAL A 689 -23.67 -8.76 -5.82
N ASN A 690 -22.41 -8.98 -6.18
CA ASN A 690 -21.78 -8.47 -7.38
C ASN A 690 -21.47 -9.65 -8.32
N PRO A 691 -22.30 -9.96 -9.34
CA PRO A 691 -22.11 -11.09 -10.25
C PRO A 691 -21.00 -10.84 -11.29
N ARG A 692 -19.82 -10.48 -10.80
CA ARG A 692 -18.61 -10.11 -11.53
C ARG A 692 -17.39 -10.35 -10.66
N ALA A 693 -16.19 -10.15 -11.21
CA ALA A 693 -14.99 -10.06 -10.38
C ALA A 693 -15.08 -8.88 -9.40
N SER A 694 -14.61 -9.12 -8.17
CA SER A 694 -14.36 -8.12 -7.15
C SER A 694 -12.90 -7.67 -7.19
N ARG A 695 -12.59 -6.64 -6.40
CA ARG A 695 -11.21 -6.20 -6.16
C ARG A 695 -10.41 -7.21 -5.34
N THR A 696 -11.06 -8.11 -4.63
CA THR A 696 -10.45 -9.08 -3.71
C THR A 696 -9.91 -10.33 -4.41
N VAL A 697 -10.35 -10.58 -5.65
CA VAL A 697 -9.90 -11.70 -6.51
C VAL A 697 -8.38 -11.85 -6.58
N PRO A 698 -7.56 -10.82 -6.84
CA PRO A 698 -6.12 -11.00 -6.99
C PRO A 698 -5.44 -11.44 -5.69
N TYR A 699 -5.84 -10.86 -4.55
CA TYR A 699 -5.20 -11.19 -3.28
C TYR A 699 -5.62 -12.59 -2.81
N ILE A 700 -6.90 -12.96 -2.95
CA ILE A 700 -7.36 -14.32 -2.61
C ILE A 700 -6.75 -15.36 -3.53
N SER A 701 -6.64 -15.08 -4.84
CA SER A 701 -5.95 -15.99 -5.76
C SER A 701 -4.50 -16.23 -5.33
N LYS A 702 -3.81 -15.18 -4.87
CA LYS A 702 -2.43 -15.28 -4.36
C LYS A 702 -2.35 -16.00 -3.02
N ALA A 703 -3.27 -15.74 -2.10
CA ALA A 703 -3.28 -16.32 -0.76
C ALA A 703 -3.67 -17.81 -0.77
N THR A 704 -4.60 -18.20 -1.63
CA THR A 704 -5.13 -19.58 -1.71
C THR A 704 -4.41 -20.45 -2.74
N GLY A 705 -3.71 -19.83 -3.70
CA GLY A 705 -3.16 -20.53 -4.88
C GLY A 705 -4.23 -20.91 -5.92
N VAL A 706 -5.50 -20.57 -5.70
CA VAL A 706 -6.59 -20.85 -6.65
C VAL A 706 -6.58 -19.78 -7.75
N PRO A 707 -6.37 -20.12 -9.03
CA PRO A 707 -6.35 -19.15 -10.13
C PRO A 707 -7.78 -18.78 -10.54
N MET A 708 -8.46 -17.98 -9.72
CA MET A 708 -9.91 -17.76 -9.79
C MET A 708 -10.40 -17.30 -11.16
N VAL A 709 -9.69 -16.35 -11.77
CA VAL A 709 -10.05 -15.79 -13.09
C VAL A 709 -9.88 -16.83 -14.20
N ASP A 710 -8.86 -17.69 -14.11
CA ASP A 710 -8.59 -18.73 -15.10
C ASP A 710 -9.70 -19.80 -15.03
N ILE A 711 -10.08 -20.21 -13.81
CA ILE A 711 -11.20 -21.13 -13.57
C ILE A 711 -12.51 -20.52 -14.08
N ALA A 712 -12.81 -19.28 -13.70
CA ALA A 712 -14.04 -18.59 -14.11
C ALA A 712 -14.12 -18.45 -15.63
N SER A 713 -13.02 -18.11 -16.30
CA SER A 713 -12.96 -17.99 -17.76
C SER A 713 -13.24 -19.33 -18.47
N ARG A 714 -12.73 -20.45 -17.94
CA ARG A 714 -13.04 -21.80 -18.47
C ARG A 714 -14.49 -22.22 -18.24
N VAL A 715 -15.02 -21.88 -17.06
CA VAL A 715 -16.43 -22.12 -16.73
C VAL A 715 -17.36 -21.35 -17.67
N MET A 716 -17.02 -20.11 -18.02
CA MET A 716 -17.77 -19.32 -19.01
C MET A 716 -17.81 -20.01 -20.39
N LEU A 717 -16.80 -20.81 -20.73
CA LEU A 717 -16.75 -21.62 -21.95
C LEU A 717 -17.47 -22.97 -21.82
N GLY A 718 -18.00 -23.30 -20.64
CA GLY A 718 -18.80 -24.50 -20.38
C GLY A 718 -18.04 -25.65 -19.70
N GLU A 719 -16.79 -25.44 -19.27
CA GLU A 719 -16.08 -26.42 -18.43
C GLU A 719 -16.72 -26.52 -17.04
N LYS A 720 -16.68 -27.71 -16.44
CA LYS A 720 -17.27 -27.95 -15.10
C LYS A 720 -16.22 -27.81 -14.02
N LEU A 721 -16.58 -27.22 -12.88
CA LEU A 721 -15.66 -27.01 -11.75
C LEU A 721 -14.97 -28.30 -11.28
N LYS A 722 -15.73 -29.40 -11.21
CA LYS A 722 -15.23 -30.73 -10.83
C LYS A 722 -14.07 -31.25 -11.70
N THR A 723 -13.90 -30.72 -12.91
CA THR A 723 -12.85 -31.14 -13.84
C THR A 723 -11.58 -30.29 -13.77
N LEU A 724 -11.62 -29.17 -13.03
CA LEU A 724 -10.55 -28.16 -13.02
C LEU A 724 -9.51 -28.34 -11.90
N GLY A 725 -9.68 -29.35 -11.03
CA GLY A 725 -8.65 -29.78 -10.07
C GLY A 725 -8.65 -29.09 -8.70
N PHE A 726 -9.61 -28.19 -8.42
CA PHE A 726 -9.68 -27.42 -7.15
C PHE A 726 -10.87 -27.82 -6.25
N GLY A 727 -11.61 -28.87 -6.61
CA GLY A 727 -12.78 -29.31 -5.87
C GLY A 727 -14.00 -28.40 -6.02
N THR A 728 -14.96 -28.56 -5.12
CA THR A 728 -16.22 -27.79 -5.04
C THR A 728 -16.55 -27.53 -3.56
N GLY A 729 -17.33 -26.49 -3.27
CA GLY A 729 -17.60 -26.02 -1.91
C GLY A 729 -16.52 -25.05 -1.42
N LEU A 730 -16.33 -24.97 -0.10
CA LEU A 730 -15.27 -24.15 0.51
C LEU A 730 -13.91 -24.83 0.30
N HIS A 731 -12.96 -24.11 -0.30
CA HIS A 731 -11.60 -24.56 -0.52
C HIS A 731 -10.83 -24.69 0.81
N GLU A 732 -9.87 -25.60 0.85
CA GLU A 732 -9.01 -25.79 2.02
C GLU A 732 -8.23 -24.52 2.35
N THR A 733 -8.14 -24.21 3.64
CA THR A 733 -7.43 -23.03 4.13
C THR A 733 -5.93 -23.31 4.17
N PRO A 734 -5.09 -22.47 3.53
CA PRO A 734 -3.64 -22.62 3.58
C PRO A 734 -3.11 -22.36 5.00
N PRO A 735 -1.88 -22.80 5.34
CA PRO A 735 -1.30 -22.67 6.67
C PRO A 735 -0.82 -21.24 6.99
N TYR A 736 -1.45 -20.22 6.42
CA TYR A 736 -1.06 -18.82 6.55
C TYR A 736 -2.28 -17.93 6.78
N PHE A 737 -2.04 -16.81 7.45
CA PHE A 737 -2.90 -15.64 7.41
C PHE A 737 -2.41 -14.69 6.32
N ALA A 738 -3.37 -14.16 5.58
CA ALA A 738 -3.21 -13.13 4.57
C ALA A 738 -4.06 -11.92 4.99
N VAL A 739 -3.40 -10.79 5.18
CA VAL A 739 -4.04 -9.54 5.60
C VAL A 739 -3.86 -8.51 4.50
N LYS A 740 -4.96 -8.11 3.87
CA LYS A 740 -5.00 -7.02 2.91
C LYS A 740 -5.19 -5.71 3.67
N VAL A 741 -4.27 -4.77 3.51
CA VAL A 741 -4.30 -3.44 4.15
C VAL A 741 -4.45 -2.36 3.06
N PRO A 742 -5.41 -1.44 3.20
CA PRO A 742 -5.61 -0.35 2.23
C PRO A 742 -4.53 0.73 2.37
N VAL A 743 -4.20 1.37 1.24
CA VAL A 743 -3.27 2.50 1.15
C VAL A 743 -4.03 3.75 0.71
N PHE A 744 -3.75 4.88 1.36
CA PHE A 744 -4.42 6.16 1.14
C PHE A 744 -3.45 7.23 0.62
N SER A 745 -3.95 8.11 -0.26
CA SER A 745 -3.16 9.21 -0.83
C SER A 745 -3.39 10.55 -0.12
N PHE A 746 -3.67 10.55 1.19
CA PHE A 746 -3.96 11.78 1.94
C PHE A 746 -2.78 12.75 2.02
N GLU A 747 -1.54 12.26 1.88
CA GLU A 747 -0.34 13.10 1.72
C GLU A 747 -0.38 13.99 0.46
N LYS A 748 -1.15 13.59 -0.57
CA LYS A 748 -1.36 14.36 -1.81
C LYS A 748 -2.58 15.27 -1.74
N LEU A 749 -3.52 14.96 -0.85
CA LEU A 749 -4.79 15.68 -0.66
C LEU A 749 -4.89 16.16 0.79
N THR A 750 -3.99 17.07 1.17
CA THR A 750 -3.81 17.53 2.57
C THR A 750 -5.02 18.28 3.16
N ASP A 751 -5.95 18.68 2.32
CA ASP A 751 -7.20 19.35 2.64
C ASP A 751 -8.44 18.45 2.47
N ALA A 752 -8.23 17.19 2.08
CA ALA A 752 -9.29 16.20 2.07
C ALA A 752 -9.57 15.69 3.50
N ASN A 753 -10.84 15.39 3.74
CA ASN A 753 -11.26 14.70 4.95
C ASN A 753 -10.83 13.23 4.89
N SER A 754 -9.86 12.83 5.72
CA SER A 754 -9.33 11.47 5.80
C SER A 754 -10.17 10.50 6.62
N TYR A 755 -11.28 10.96 7.19
CA TYR A 755 -12.16 10.14 8.00
C TYR A 755 -12.77 8.98 7.19
N LEU A 756 -12.62 7.75 7.67
CA LEU A 756 -13.16 6.57 6.98
C LEU A 756 -14.65 6.40 7.27
N GLY A 757 -15.40 6.01 6.25
CA GLY A 757 -16.85 5.85 6.34
C GLY A 757 -17.38 4.96 5.23
N PRO A 758 -18.68 5.05 4.91
CA PRO A 758 -19.31 4.19 3.91
C PRO A 758 -18.89 4.51 2.47
N GLU A 759 -18.19 5.63 2.24
CA GLU A 759 -17.60 6.00 0.96
C GLU A 759 -16.11 5.63 0.93
N MET A 760 -15.70 4.88 -0.09
CA MET A 760 -14.31 4.44 -0.30
C MET A 760 -13.38 5.59 -0.69
N LYS A 761 -12.18 5.63 -0.12
CA LYS A 761 -11.15 6.66 -0.30
C LYS A 761 -9.75 6.11 -0.59
N SER A 762 -9.50 4.82 -0.37
CA SER A 762 -8.21 4.18 -0.65
C SER A 762 -7.89 4.18 -2.15
N THR A 763 -6.60 4.27 -2.44
CA THR A 763 -6.05 4.32 -3.81
C THR A 763 -5.31 3.05 -4.21
N GLY A 764 -5.07 2.14 -3.26
CA GLY A 764 -4.42 0.86 -3.49
C GLY A 764 -4.44 -0.02 -2.24
N GLU A 765 -3.73 -1.13 -2.30
CA GLU A 765 -3.66 -2.12 -1.23
C GLU A 765 -2.30 -2.82 -1.17
N VAL A 766 -1.95 -3.33 0.00
CA VAL A 766 -0.79 -4.18 0.24
C VAL A 766 -1.22 -5.48 0.91
N LEU A 767 -0.44 -6.54 0.72
CA LEU A 767 -0.71 -7.86 1.26
C LEU A 767 0.38 -8.27 2.24
N GLY A 768 0.02 -8.43 3.52
CA GLY A 768 0.86 -9.07 4.51
C GLY A 768 0.53 -10.55 4.63
N ILE A 769 1.55 -11.42 4.54
CA ILE A 769 1.39 -12.87 4.71
C ILE A 769 2.25 -13.32 5.89
N GLY A 770 1.65 -14.03 6.84
CA GLY A 770 2.32 -14.52 8.05
C GLY A 770 1.70 -15.83 8.53
N LYS A 771 2.38 -16.53 9.42
CA LYS A 771 1.87 -17.78 10.02
C LYS A 771 0.80 -17.51 11.08
N THR A 772 0.80 -16.30 11.66
CA THR A 772 -0.23 -15.78 12.56
C THR A 772 -0.82 -14.50 11.99
N MET A 773 -2.03 -14.15 12.45
CA MET A 773 -2.71 -12.92 12.06
C MET A 773 -1.88 -11.69 12.40
N GLU A 774 -1.25 -11.66 13.58
CA GLU A 774 -0.46 -10.53 14.06
C GLU A 774 0.79 -10.31 13.20
N GLU A 775 1.47 -11.38 12.78
CA GLU A 775 2.62 -11.29 11.87
C GLU A 775 2.21 -10.76 10.50
N ALA A 776 1.09 -11.26 9.96
CA ALA A 776 0.54 -10.82 8.69
C ALA A 776 0.10 -9.35 8.75
N LEU A 777 -0.55 -8.94 9.83
CA LEU A 777 -0.97 -7.56 10.07
C LEU A 777 0.25 -6.62 10.21
N PHE A 778 1.33 -7.05 10.86
CA PHE A 778 2.58 -6.28 10.95
C PHE A 778 3.16 -6.00 9.58
N LYS A 779 3.30 -7.04 8.75
CA LYS A 779 3.77 -6.90 7.38
C LYS A 779 2.85 -5.99 6.56
N GLY A 780 1.54 -6.13 6.71
CA GLY A 780 0.54 -5.33 6.02
C GLY A 780 0.61 -3.84 6.39
N LEU A 781 0.54 -3.50 7.67
CA LEU A 781 0.59 -2.12 8.16
C LEU A 781 1.93 -1.44 7.84
N THR A 782 3.05 -2.15 8.04
CA THR A 782 4.38 -1.65 7.70
C THR A 782 4.52 -1.38 6.20
N SER A 783 4.02 -2.29 5.36
CA SER A 783 4.03 -2.12 3.90
C SER A 783 3.10 -0.99 3.42
N ALA A 784 2.05 -0.68 4.19
CA ALA A 784 1.17 0.46 3.94
C ALA A 784 1.80 1.81 4.35
N GLY A 785 3.06 1.81 4.80
CA GLY A 785 3.80 3.00 5.22
C GLY A 785 3.54 3.43 6.66
N MET A 786 2.86 2.61 7.47
CA MET A 786 2.63 2.91 8.88
C MET A 786 3.83 2.43 9.70
N SER A 787 4.45 3.34 10.45
CA SER A 787 5.49 2.98 11.42
C SER A 787 4.92 3.05 12.83
N VAL A 788 4.95 1.91 13.53
CA VAL A 788 4.34 1.75 14.86
C VAL A 788 5.41 1.83 15.98
N HIS A 789 6.66 2.15 15.63
CA HIS A 789 7.81 2.10 16.54
C HIS A 789 8.64 3.40 16.56
N THR A 790 8.05 4.53 16.17
CA THR A 790 8.77 5.80 15.91
C THR A 790 9.03 6.68 17.12
N GLY A 791 8.56 6.34 18.32
CA GLY A 791 8.87 7.09 19.53
C GLY A 791 10.37 7.14 19.85
N LYS A 792 10.84 8.27 20.41
CA LYS A 792 12.17 8.32 21.05
C LYS A 792 12.20 7.28 22.16
N LYS A 793 13.30 6.50 22.29
CA LYS A 793 13.44 5.46 23.32
C LYS A 793 12.92 5.93 24.69
N GLY A 794 11.83 5.31 25.16
CA GLY A 794 11.23 5.58 26.47
C GLY A 794 10.11 6.61 26.50
N MET A 795 9.68 7.16 25.35
CA MET A 795 8.55 8.10 25.25
C MET A 795 7.53 7.52 24.28
N HIS A 796 6.48 6.91 24.82
CA HIS A 796 5.39 6.31 24.04
C HIS A 796 4.03 6.84 24.51
N GLY A 797 3.23 7.32 23.57
CA GLY A 797 1.96 7.97 23.90
C GLY A 797 0.93 7.88 22.78
N VAL A 798 -0.34 7.89 23.19
CA VAL A 798 -1.49 7.84 22.28
C VAL A 798 -2.41 9.02 22.56
N PHE A 799 -2.89 9.67 21.51
CA PHE A 799 -3.92 10.70 21.62
C PHE A 799 -5.30 10.15 21.26
N LEU A 800 -6.25 10.21 22.20
CA LEU A 800 -7.63 9.71 22.06
C LEU A 800 -8.63 10.88 22.02
N SER A 801 -9.37 10.97 20.92
CA SER A 801 -10.53 11.88 20.81
C SER A 801 -11.69 11.16 20.16
N VAL A 802 -12.65 10.71 20.98
CA VAL A 802 -13.70 9.78 20.55
C VAL A 802 -15.08 10.39 20.71
N ASP A 803 -16.00 10.01 19.83
CA ASP A 803 -17.40 10.37 19.95
C ASP A 803 -18.05 9.67 21.16
N THR A 804 -19.08 10.28 21.74
CA THR A 804 -19.80 9.73 22.89
C THR A 804 -20.39 8.34 22.61
N HIS A 805 -20.82 8.06 21.38
CA HIS A 805 -21.37 6.75 21.00
C HIS A 805 -20.31 5.64 21.00
N ASP A 806 -19.04 5.99 20.78
CA ASP A 806 -17.92 5.06 20.70
C ASP A 806 -17.18 4.92 22.05
N MET A 807 -17.63 5.62 23.10
CA MET A 807 -16.92 5.73 24.37
C MET A 807 -16.67 4.38 25.07
N THR A 808 -17.64 3.47 25.05
CA THR A 808 -17.52 2.15 25.70
C THR A 808 -16.38 1.33 25.09
N ASP A 809 -16.26 1.34 23.77
CA ASP A 809 -15.22 0.62 23.05
C ASP A 809 -13.86 1.31 23.25
N ALA A 810 -13.84 2.65 23.26
CA ALA A 810 -12.65 3.45 23.51
C ALA A 810 -12.04 3.18 24.90
N LEU A 811 -12.86 2.97 25.93
CA LEU A 811 -12.42 2.62 27.28
C LEU A 811 -11.68 1.28 27.32
N SER A 812 -12.14 0.30 26.55
CA SER A 812 -11.48 -1.01 26.43
C SER A 812 -10.12 -0.88 25.75
N LEU A 813 -10.03 -0.04 24.70
CA LEU A 813 -8.78 0.26 24.02
C LEU A 813 -7.79 1.01 24.94
N ALA A 814 -8.25 2.06 25.64
CA ALA A 814 -7.42 2.84 26.54
C ALA A 814 -6.79 1.98 27.64
N LYS A 815 -7.56 1.03 28.19
CA LYS A 815 -7.04 0.05 29.14
C LYS A 815 -5.93 -0.82 28.54
N LYS A 816 -6.16 -1.40 27.35
CA LYS A 816 -5.14 -2.22 26.67
C LYS A 816 -3.83 -1.43 26.44
N LEU A 817 -3.94 -0.18 25.98
CA LEU A 817 -2.78 0.68 25.72
C LEU A 817 -2.06 1.08 27.02
N SER A 818 -2.79 1.35 28.10
CA SER A 818 -2.20 1.59 29.42
C SER A 818 -1.48 0.35 29.96
N ASP A 819 -2.05 -0.85 29.78
CA ASP A 819 -1.41 -2.12 30.19
C ASP A 819 -0.11 -2.38 29.40
N LEU A 820 0.00 -1.83 28.18
CA LEU A 820 1.21 -1.85 27.35
C LEU A 820 2.22 -0.73 27.69
N GLY A 821 1.88 0.17 28.62
CA GLY A 821 2.76 1.24 29.09
C GLY A 821 2.72 2.54 28.29
N PHE A 822 1.72 2.74 27.43
CA PHE A 822 1.54 4.03 26.73
C PHE A 822 1.00 5.11 27.66
N ALA A 823 1.56 6.32 27.55
CA ALA A 823 0.94 7.51 28.11
C ALA A 823 -0.35 7.83 27.35
N ILE A 824 -1.46 8.05 28.06
CA ILE A 824 -2.75 8.36 27.44
C ILE A 824 -2.97 9.87 27.48
N PHE A 825 -3.15 10.48 26.31
CA PHE A 825 -3.58 11.86 26.14
C PHE A 825 -5.00 11.87 25.58
N ALA A 826 -5.92 12.66 26.12
CA ALA A 826 -7.29 12.64 25.64
C ALA A 826 -8.02 13.98 25.76
N THR A 827 -9.02 14.21 24.90
CA THR A 827 -9.94 15.36 25.02
C THR A 827 -10.78 15.26 26.29
N ASP A 828 -11.23 16.41 26.83
CA ASP A 828 -11.83 16.52 28.18
C ASP A 828 -12.82 15.39 28.56
N GLU A 829 -13.85 15.15 27.74
CA GLU A 829 -14.87 14.13 28.01
C GLU A 829 -14.30 12.69 27.97
N THR A 830 -13.42 12.42 27.01
CA THR A 830 -12.73 11.13 26.87
C THR A 830 -11.78 10.90 28.05
N ALA A 831 -11.03 11.91 28.46
CA ALA A 831 -10.11 11.84 29.59
C ALA A 831 -10.86 11.58 30.91
N ASP A 832 -12.00 12.24 31.13
CA ASP A 832 -12.83 11.99 32.32
C ASP A 832 -13.34 10.55 32.36
N ALA A 833 -13.76 10.01 31.22
CA ALA A 833 -14.20 8.62 31.13
C ALA A 833 -13.06 7.62 31.42
N VAL A 834 -11.87 7.85 30.85
CA VAL A 834 -10.69 6.99 31.05
C VAL A 834 -10.19 7.06 32.51
N SER A 835 -10.15 8.26 33.10
CA SER A 835 -9.71 8.45 34.49
C SER A 835 -10.59 7.70 35.50
N ASN A 836 -11.89 7.54 35.22
CA ASN A 836 -12.80 6.75 36.05
C ASN A 836 -12.45 5.25 36.12
N LEU A 837 -11.63 4.73 35.19
CA LEU A 837 -11.08 3.37 35.25
C LEU A 837 -9.85 3.26 36.18
N GLY A 838 -9.35 4.37 36.72
CA GLY A 838 -8.11 4.43 37.49
C GLY A 838 -6.84 4.46 36.61
N ILE A 839 -6.99 4.81 35.33
CA ILE A 839 -5.88 4.97 34.38
C ILE A 839 -5.40 6.43 34.42
N ASP A 840 -4.09 6.62 34.48
CA ASP A 840 -3.48 7.95 34.36
C ASP A 840 -3.66 8.47 32.93
N VAL A 841 -4.30 9.63 32.79
CA VAL A 841 -4.61 10.27 31.51
C VAL A 841 -4.41 11.77 31.61
N GLU A 842 -3.71 12.34 30.63
CA GLU A 842 -3.50 13.78 30.52
C GLU A 842 -4.59 14.42 29.66
N LYS A 843 -5.23 15.47 30.22
CA LYS A 843 -6.26 16.24 29.52
C LYS A 843 -5.64 17.19 28.51
N VAL A 844 -5.99 17.02 27.24
CA VAL A 844 -5.57 17.90 26.14
C VAL A 844 -6.67 18.91 25.87
N LYS A 845 -6.35 20.20 26.05
CA LYS A 845 -7.28 21.31 25.82
C LYS A 845 -7.36 21.64 24.33
N GLY A 846 -8.36 21.07 23.67
CA GLY A 846 -8.70 21.38 22.28
C GLY A 846 -7.81 20.69 21.24
N ILE A 847 -8.25 20.76 19.98
CA ILE A 847 -7.61 20.14 18.81
C ILE A 847 -7.44 21.15 17.66
N ARG A 848 -7.56 22.46 17.95
CA ARG A 848 -7.35 23.52 16.97
C ARG A 848 -5.87 23.78 16.77
N GLU A 849 -5.52 24.41 15.65
CA GLU A 849 -4.15 24.87 15.44
C GLU A 849 -3.71 25.78 16.61
N ASN A 850 -2.53 25.51 17.17
CA ASN A 850 -1.95 26.12 18.37
C ASN A 850 -2.53 25.67 19.73
N ASP A 851 -3.43 24.68 19.75
CA ASP A 851 -3.82 24.01 21.00
C ASP A 851 -2.74 23.01 21.45
N HIS A 852 -2.85 22.55 22.71
CA HIS A 852 -1.91 21.62 23.35
C HIS A 852 -1.69 20.33 22.52
N ALA A 853 -2.70 19.87 21.77
CA ALA A 853 -2.58 18.70 20.90
C ALA A 853 -1.44 18.83 19.88
N PHE A 854 -1.25 20.00 19.27
CA PHE A 854 -0.19 20.25 18.29
C PHE A 854 1.19 20.28 18.95
N GLU A 855 1.30 20.86 20.15
CA GLU A 855 2.55 20.87 20.93
C GLU A 855 3.01 19.44 21.28
N LEU A 856 2.08 18.54 21.64
CA LEU A 856 2.39 17.13 21.91
C LEU A 856 2.82 16.37 20.66
N LEU A 857 2.20 16.63 19.51
CA LEU A 857 2.60 16.03 18.23
C LEU A 857 4.04 16.43 17.88
N GLU A 858 4.35 17.72 17.97
CA GLU A 858 5.67 18.27 17.58
C GLU A 858 6.81 17.86 18.51
N SER A 859 6.51 17.64 19.79
CA SER A 859 7.50 17.21 20.77
C SER A 859 7.87 15.72 20.63
N GLY A 860 7.08 14.94 19.88
CA GLY A 860 7.28 13.50 19.65
C GLY A 860 6.80 12.61 20.79
N TRP A 861 5.87 13.10 21.62
CA TRP A 861 5.24 12.31 22.70
C TRP A 861 4.12 11.38 22.20
N ILE A 862 3.56 11.66 21.03
CA ILE A 862 2.45 10.90 20.44
C ILE A 862 3.01 10.01 19.33
N ASP A 863 2.86 8.69 19.48
CA ASP A 863 3.18 7.70 18.45
C ASP A 863 2.06 7.58 17.41
N PHE A 864 0.79 7.63 17.85
CA PHE A 864 -0.37 7.61 16.96
C PHE A 864 -1.61 8.26 17.58
N ILE A 865 -2.56 8.63 16.72
CA ILE A 865 -3.83 9.26 17.08
C ILE A 865 -4.98 8.29 16.84
N VAL A 866 -5.97 8.26 17.73
CA VAL A 866 -7.24 7.58 17.55
C VAL A 866 -8.36 8.62 17.61
N TYR A 867 -9.04 8.82 16.47
CA TYR A 867 -10.06 9.86 16.31
C TYR A 867 -11.38 9.29 15.79
N THR A 868 -12.43 9.28 16.61
CA THR A 868 -13.79 8.92 16.14
C THR A 868 -14.82 10.04 16.29
N GLY A 869 -14.38 11.25 16.68
CA GLY A 869 -15.23 12.38 17.06
C GLY A 869 -16.36 12.77 16.10
N ALA A 870 -17.38 13.46 16.65
CA ALA A 870 -18.62 13.80 15.97
C ALA A 870 -18.42 14.54 14.62
N PHE A 871 -19.15 14.09 13.60
CA PHE A 871 -19.15 14.66 12.24
C PHE A 871 -20.01 15.95 12.16
N LYS A 872 -19.66 16.97 12.95
CA LYS A 872 -20.26 18.31 12.86
C LYS A 872 -19.41 19.18 11.94
N ASP A 873 -20.04 20.00 11.09
CA ASP A 873 -19.32 20.92 10.18
C ASP A 873 -18.31 21.82 10.94
N SER A 874 -18.56 22.09 12.23
CA SER A 874 -17.69 22.86 13.12
C SER A 874 -16.41 22.15 13.57
N THR A 875 -16.33 20.82 13.50
CA THR A 875 -15.19 20.01 14.01
C THR A 875 -14.39 19.32 12.91
N VAL A 876 -14.95 19.19 11.69
CA VAL A 876 -14.25 18.59 10.54
C VAL A 876 -13.02 19.39 10.14
N SER A 877 -13.08 20.73 10.20
CA SER A 877 -11.93 21.60 9.90
C SER A 877 -10.78 21.40 10.89
N ASP A 878 -11.11 21.33 12.19
CA ASP A 878 -10.15 21.07 13.26
C ASP A 878 -9.47 19.69 13.07
N TYR A 879 -10.25 18.65 12.72
CA TYR A 879 -9.69 17.32 12.40
C TYR A 879 -8.78 17.33 11.16
N ILE A 880 -9.18 18.01 10.08
CA ILE A 880 -8.35 18.11 8.86
C ILE A 880 -7.00 18.76 9.20
N ALA A 881 -6.99 19.80 10.03
CA ALA A 881 -5.76 20.45 10.47
C ALA A 881 -4.88 19.51 11.31
N LEU A 882 -5.46 18.83 12.31
CA LEU A 882 -4.77 17.85 13.16
C LEU A 882 -4.16 16.73 12.32
N HIS A 883 -4.96 16.13 11.44
CA HIS A 883 -4.55 15.04 10.57
C HIS A 883 -3.44 15.47 9.59
N ARG A 884 -3.55 16.66 8.99
CA ARG A 884 -2.51 17.23 8.13
C ARG A 884 -1.18 17.34 8.88
N ARG A 885 -1.20 17.82 10.13
CA ARG A 885 0.01 17.93 10.94
C ARG A 885 0.58 16.55 11.30
N ALA A 886 -0.28 15.60 11.68
CA ALA A 886 0.13 14.23 11.97
C ALA A 886 0.82 13.56 10.75
N LEU A 887 0.26 13.71 9.55
CA LEU A 887 0.87 13.22 8.31
C LEU A 887 2.26 13.82 8.07
N GLN A 888 2.44 15.13 8.27
CA GLN A 888 3.75 15.79 8.11
C GLN A 888 4.81 15.25 9.07
N LEU A 889 4.40 14.79 10.25
CA LEU A 889 5.26 14.22 11.28
C LEU A 889 5.38 12.69 11.18
N SER A 890 4.78 12.07 10.16
CA SER A 890 4.69 10.61 10.01
C SER A 890 4.03 9.90 11.20
N ILE A 891 3.07 10.56 11.84
CA ILE A 891 2.26 10.03 12.95
C ILE A 891 0.97 9.42 12.38
N PRO A 892 0.73 8.11 12.50
CA PRO A 892 -0.49 7.47 12.03
C PRO A 892 -1.75 7.99 12.75
N CYS A 893 -2.84 8.13 12.02
CA CYS A 893 -4.14 8.52 12.56
C CYS A 893 -5.19 7.48 12.21
N PHE A 894 -5.79 6.85 13.22
CA PHE A 894 -6.80 5.82 13.07
C PHE A 894 -8.18 6.39 13.35
N THR A 895 -9.12 6.19 12.42
CA THR A 895 -10.52 6.61 12.59
C THR A 895 -11.48 5.48 12.92
N SER A 896 -10.92 4.30 13.20
CA SER A 896 -11.65 3.10 13.62
C SER A 896 -11.01 2.56 14.89
N LEU A 897 -11.84 2.36 15.92
CA LEU A 897 -11.41 1.73 17.17
C LEU A 897 -11.01 0.27 16.96
N ASP A 898 -11.61 -0.40 15.98
CA ASP A 898 -11.31 -1.81 15.68
C ASP A 898 -9.88 -1.94 15.13
N THR A 899 -9.49 -1.05 14.21
CA THR A 899 -8.12 -0.97 13.67
C THR A 899 -7.11 -0.65 14.76
N ALA A 900 -7.41 0.33 15.61
CA ALA A 900 -6.54 0.68 16.74
C ALA A 900 -6.44 -0.45 17.78
N GLY A 901 -7.52 -1.22 17.97
CA GLY A 901 -7.54 -2.43 18.79
C GLY A 901 -6.63 -3.53 18.23
N ALA A 902 -6.73 -3.80 16.93
CA ALA A 902 -5.85 -4.75 16.25
C ALA A 902 -4.38 -4.33 16.29
N LEU A 903 -4.11 -3.02 16.19
CA LEU A 903 -2.77 -2.47 16.38
C LEU A 903 -2.23 -2.70 17.80
N ALA A 904 -3.05 -2.49 18.83
CA ALA A 904 -2.64 -2.74 20.21
C ALA A 904 -2.30 -4.23 20.45
N GLU A 905 -3.07 -5.14 19.84
CA GLU A 905 -2.80 -6.58 19.90
C GLU A 905 -1.51 -6.96 19.16
N LEU A 906 -1.27 -6.33 18.01
CA LEU A 906 -0.03 -6.45 17.26
C LEU A 906 1.18 -5.97 18.07
N ILE A 907 1.11 -4.80 18.71
CA ILE A 907 2.20 -4.29 19.57
C ILE A 907 2.48 -5.28 20.71
N SER A 908 1.41 -5.80 21.34
CA SER A 908 1.51 -6.81 22.40
C SER A 908 2.20 -8.11 21.93
N SER A 909 2.06 -8.47 20.65
CA SER A 909 2.67 -9.68 20.08
C SER A 909 4.19 -9.59 19.96
N GLY A 910 4.76 -8.38 19.83
CA GLY A 910 6.21 -8.17 19.74
C GLY A 910 6.84 -8.46 18.36
N TYR A 911 6.03 -8.65 17.31
CA TYR A 911 6.56 -8.75 15.95
C TYR A 911 7.18 -7.43 15.48
N ASN A 912 8.29 -7.54 14.75
CA ASN A 912 9.05 -6.46 14.12
C ASN A 912 9.79 -6.99 12.88
N GLU A 913 10.50 -6.10 12.18
CA GLU A 913 11.21 -6.42 10.92
C GLU A 913 12.32 -7.46 11.08
N LEU A 914 12.82 -7.69 12.30
CA LEU A 914 13.91 -8.63 12.59
C LEU A 914 13.44 -9.99 13.09
N ASN A 915 12.15 -10.18 13.37
CA ASN A 915 11.61 -11.43 13.91
C ASN A 915 10.36 -11.93 13.16
N THR A 916 10.27 -11.63 11.86
CA THR A 916 9.21 -12.12 10.98
C THR A 916 9.77 -13.10 9.94
N GLU A 917 8.96 -14.05 9.51
CA GLU A 917 9.30 -15.02 8.46
C GLU A 917 9.25 -14.35 7.09
N LEU A 918 10.27 -14.55 6.25
CA LEU A 918 10.16 -14.23 4.83
C LEU A 918 9.36 -15.31 4.11
N VAL A 919 8.21 -14.93 3.57
CA VAL A 919 7.31 -15.84 2.84
C VAL A 919 7.55 -15.68 1.34
N ASP A 920 7.96 -16.78 0.67
CA ASP A 920 7.97 -16.84 -0.79
C ASP A 920 6.55 -17.13 -1.30
N ILE A 921 5.88 -16.08 -1.78
CA ILE A 921 4.50 -16.16 -2.30
C ILE A 921 4.39 -17.05 -3.55
N CYS A 922 5.49 -17.29 -4.27
CA CYS A 922 5.51 -18.20 -5.41
C CYS A 922 5.60 -19.67 -4.99
N HIS A 923 6.05 -19.96 -3.77
CA HIS A 923 6.27 -21.30 -3.25
C HIS A 923 5.73 -21.44 -1.81
N MET A 924 4.46 -21.07 -1.62
CA MET A 924 3.82 -21.19 -0.30
C MET A 924 3.65 -22.65 0.13
N ARG A 925 3.78 -22.90 1.44
CA ARG A 925 3.48 -24.20 2.05
C ARG A 925 2.01 -24.56 1.87
N SER A 926 1.72 -25.82 1.55
CA SER A 926 0.35 -26.35 1.47
C SER A 926 -0.21 -26.81 2.82
N GLU A 927 0.67 -27.13 3.76
CA GLU A 927 0.32 -27.65 5.09
C GLU A 927 1.26 -27.09 6.16
N ARG A 928 0.81 -27.11 7.42
CA ARG A 928 1.66 -26.76 8.56
C ARG A 928 2.81 -27.74 8.69
N GLN A 929 3.99 -27.23 9.04
CA GLN A 929 5.16 -28.08 9.21
C GLN A 929 5.23 -28.61 10.63
N LYS A 930 5.70 -29.86 10.78
CA LYS A 930 5.93 -30.46 12.09
C LYS A 930 7.35 -30.17 12.55
N LEU A 931 7.45 -29.55 13.72
CA LEU A 931 8.71 -29.25 14.38
C LEU A 931 8.86 -30.13 15.61
N SER A 932 9.83 -31.04 15.57
CA SER A 932 10.25 -31.77 16.77
C SER A 932 11.16 -30.88 17.63
N PHE A 933 10.90 -30.88 18.93
CA PHE A 933 11.65 -30.07 19.88
C PHE A 933 11.93 -30.84 21.17
N ILE A 934 12.94 -30.37 21.89
CA ILE A 934 13.33 -30.87 23.20
C ILE A 934 13.23 -29.72 24.19
N LYS A 935 12.44 -29.91 25.24
CA LYS A 935 12.37 -28.97 26.35
C LYS A 935 13.41 -29.35 27.39
N MET A 936 14.38 -28.48 27.64
CA MET A 936 15.41 -28.71 28.66
C MET A 936 15.53 -27.52 29.60
N GLN A 937 16.02 -27.78 30.81
CA GLN A 937 16.40 -26.75 31.77
C GLN A 937 17.79 -26.97 32.33
N ALA A 938 18.46 -25.88 32.67
CA ALA A 938 19.66 -25.89 33.50
C ALA A 938 19.53 -24.83 34.57
N THR A 939 19.65 -25.22 35.84
CA THR A 939 19.45 -24.35 37.01
C THR A 939 18.19 -23.50 36.92
N GLY A 940 17.06 -24.10 36.52
CA GLY A 940 15.75 -23.45 36.48
C GLY A 940 15.49 -22.54 35.28
N ASP A 941 16.47 -22.37 34.38
CA ASP A 941 16.25 -21.68 33.10
C ASP A 941 15.94 -22.70 32.01
N ASP A 942 14.79 -22.51 31.36
CA ASP A 942 14.21 -23.47 30.45
C ASP A 942 14.22 -22.96 28.99
N TYR A 943 14.76 -23.75 28.07
CA TYR A 943 14.90 -23.41 26.65
C TYR A 943 14.30 -24.50 25.76
N ILE A 944 13.94 -24.12 24.54
CA ILE A 944 13.41 -25.03 23.51
C ILE A 944 14.55 -25.37 22.56
N PHE A 945 14.94 -26.63 22.48
CA PHE A 945 16.04 -27.09 21.63
C PHE A 945 15.49 -27.74 20.37
N ILE A 946 16.09 -27.43 19.23
CA ILE A 946 15.72 -27.96 17.92
C ILE A 946 16.96 -28.53 17.26
N GLU A 947 16.85 -29.75 16.73
CA GLU A 947 17.86 -30.35 15.86
C GLU A 947 17.74 -29.74 14.46
N ASN A 948 18.74 -28.96 14.02
CA ASN A 948 18.78 -28.33 12.70
C ASN A 948 20.01 -28.82 11.90
N PHE A 949 20.30 -30.12 11.96
CA PHE A 949 21.49 -30.71 11.31
C PHE A 949 21.39 -30.82 9.79
N ASP A 950 20.19 -30.68 9.23
CA ASP A 950 19.90 -30.60 7.80
C ASP A 950 19.85 -29.15 7.29
N GLY A 951 19.76 -28.16 8.19
CA GLY A 951 19.66 -26.75 7.85
C GLY A 951 18.29 -26.35 7.29
N ALA A 952 17.25 -27.15 7.54
CA ALA A 952 15.90 -26.89 7.01
C ALA A 952 15.24 -25.66 7.66
N LEU A 953 15.58 -25.35 8.92
CA LEU A 953 15.03 -24.20 9.62
C LEU A 953 15.88 -22.94 9.38
N THR A 954 15.33 -21.97 8.66
CA THR A 954 16.02 -20.75 8.24
C THR A 954 15.65 -19.50 9.05
N CYS A 955 14.47 -19.47 9.67
CA CYS A 955 13.93 -18.27 10.35
C CYS A 955 13.52 -18.54 11.82
N PRO A 956 14.43 -18.98 12.69
CA PRO A 956 14.13 -19.29 14.11
C PRO A 956 13.66 -18.09 14.94
N GLU A 957 14.07 -16.87 14.59
CA GLU A 957 13.69 -15.61 15.25
C GLU A 957 12.16 -15.44 15.30
N SER A 958 11.46 -15.72 14.20
CA SER A 958 10.00 -15.65 14.12
C SER A 958 9.34 -16.72 14.99
N LEU A 959 9.93 -17.91 15.10
CA LEU A 959 9.39 -18.98 15.95
C LEU A 959 9.46 -18.65 17.45
N CYS A 960 10.42 -17.82 17.87
CA CYS A 960 10.60 -17.48 19.28
C CYS A 960 9.34 -16.82 19.88
N ILE A 961 8.73 -15.89 19.14
CA ILE A 961 7.56 -15.14 19.60
C ILE A 961 6.43 -16.07 20.05
N GLN A 962 6.09 -17.05 19.21
CA GLN A 962 5.00 -17.97 19.48
C GLN A 962 5.41 -19.12 20.42
N LEU A 963 6.56 -19.77 20.17
CA LEU A 963 6.92 -20.99 20.88
C LEU A 963 7.39 -20.70 22.31
N CYS A 964 8.03 -19.57 22.57
CA CYS A 964 8.53 -19.22 23.89
C CYS A 964 7.43 -18.68 24.82
N GLU A 965 6.24 -18.37 24.30
CA GLU A 965 5.12 -17.92 25.12
C GLU A 965 4.65 -19.01 26.08
N ARG A 966 4.64 -18.71 27.38
CA ARG A 966 4.43 -19.73 28.43
C ARG A 966 3.01 -20.30 28.50
N HIS A 967 2.01 -19.57 28.03
CA HIS A 967 0.60 -19.97 28.14
C HIS A 967 -0.01 -20.50 26.84
N ARG A 968 0.49 -20.03 25.68
CA ARG A 968 -0.01 -20.42 24.36
C ARG A 968 1.01 -21.22 23.53
N GLY A 969 2.27 -21.20 23.92
CA GLY A 969 3.35 -21.95 23.28
C GLY A 969 3.88 -23.10 24.14
N ILE A 970 5.11 -23.52 23.84
CA ILE A 970 5.85 -24.50 24.63
C ILE A 970 6.33 -23.87 25.95
N GLY A 971 6.56 -22.55 25.92
CA GLY A 971 7.15 -21.76 27.00
C GLY A 971 8.67 -21.92 27.02
N GLY A 972 9.41 -20.84 27.29
CA GLY A 972 10.85 -20.85 27.51
C GLY A 972 11.48 -19.48 27.38
N TYR A 973 12.76 -19.36 27.74
CA TYR A 973 13.51 -18.11 27.56
C TYR A 973 14.06 -17.91 26.14
N GLY A 974 13.90 -18.90 25.27
CA GLY A 974 14.41 -18.83 23.91
C GLY A 974 14.41 -20.18 23.19
N ILE A 975 14.81 -20.12 21.91
CA ILE A 975 15.06 -21.28 21.06
C ILE A 975 16.57 -21.48 20.90
N VAL A 976 17.00 -22.74 20.92
CA VAL A 976 18.39 -23.14 20.75
C VAL A 976 18.48 -24.12 19.58
N LEU A 977 19.15 -23.69 18.51
CA LEU A 977 19.40 -24.54 17.34
C LEU A 977 20.72 -25.29 17.51
N MET A 978 20.66 -26.61 17.31
CA MET A 978 21.82 -27.49 17.25
C MET A 978 22.11 -27.84 15.78
N GLU A 979 23.27 -27.43 15.30
CA GLU A 979 23.65 -27.48 13.88
C GLU A 979 24.98 -28.24 13.69
N LYS A 980 25.29 -28.56 12.43
CA LYS A 980 26.60 -29.11 12.07
C LYS A 980 27.66 -28.01 12.12
N SER A 981 28.80 -28.32 12.74
CA SER A 981 30.00 -27.48 12.68
C SER A 981 31.04 -28.11 11.76
N THR A 982 31.80 -27.29 11.06
CA THR A 982 33.00 -27.72 10.30
C THR A 982 34.28 -27.64 11.13
N VAL A 983 34.23 -27.00 12.30
CA VAL A 983 35.40 -26.67 13.14
C VAL A 983 35.29 -27.17 14.59
N ALA A 984 34.12 -27.66 15.01
CA ALA A 984 33.81 -28.20 16.33
C ALA A 984 32.95 -29.48 16.23
N ASP A 985 32.65 -30.14 17.36
CA ASP A 985 31.80 -31.34 17.35
C ASP A 985 30.32 -31.00 17.05
N PHE A 986 29.86 -29.79 17.38
CA PHE A 986 28.55 -29.24 16.98
C PHE A 986 28.56 -27.70 16.99
N ARG A 987 27.58 -27.08 16.33
CA ARG A 987 27.35 -25.62 16.36
C ARG A 987 26.05 -25.31 17.12
N LEU A 988 26.04 -24.20 17.85
CA LEU A 988 24.92 -23.73 18.63
C LEU A 988 24.57 -22.29 18.26
N ARG A 989 23.30 -22.04 17.93
CA ARG A 989 22.72 -20.69 17.80
C ARG A 989 21.60 -20.53 18.80
N ILE A 990 21.50 -19.37 19.44
CA ILE A 990 20.58 -19.13 20.55
C ILE A 990 19.79 -17.87 20.25
N PHE A 991 18.47 -17.98 20.29
CA PHE A 991 17.55 -16.90 20.05
C PHE A 991 16.75 -16.65 21.33
N ASN A 992 16.72 -15.41 21.78
CA ASN A 992 15.95 -15.01 22.95
C ASN A 992 14.45 -15.01 22.62
N ARG A 993 13.61 -14.80 23.63
CA ARG A 993 12.15 -14.76 23.48
C ARG A 993 11.66 -13.72 22.45
N ASP A 994 12.37 -12.60 22.32
CA ASP A 994 12.06 -11.52 21.36
C ASP A 994 12.57 -11.78 19.93
N GLY A 995 13.23 -12.93 19.70
CA GLY A 995 13.83 -13.31 18.42
C GLY A 995 15.29 -12.87 18.25
N SER A 996 15.86 -12.06 19.16
CA SER A 996 17.24 -11.60 19.05
C SER A 996 18.25 -12.73 19.24
N GLU A 997 19.29 -12.81 18.39
CA GLU A 997 20.34 -13.81 18.51
C GLU A 997 21.35 -13.42 19.61
N SER A 998 21.61 -14.34 20.54
CA SER A 998 22.55 -14.17 21.65
C SER A 998 23.90 -14.82 21.33
N GLY A 999 25.00 -14.16 21.72
CA GLY A 999 26.35 -14.64 21.45
C GLY A 999 26.70 -15.97 22.12
N MET A 1000 26.16 -16.22 23.32
CA MET A 1000 26.38 -17.42 24.13
C MET A 1000 25.46 -17.43 25.37
N ALA A 1001 24.95 -18.62 25.74
CA ALA A 1001 24.34 -18.85 27.05
C ALA A 1001 24.90 -20.14 27.68
N GLY A 1002 25.51 -19.98 28.86
CA GLY A 1002 26.15 -21.09 29.58
C GLY A 1002 25.19 -22.21 29.96
N ASN A 1003 23.91 -21.90 30.17
CA ASN A 1003 22.87 -22.88 30.51
C ASN A 1003 22.46 -23.69 29.27
N SER A 1004 22.24 -23.00 28.14
CA SER A 1004 21.86 -23.61 26.87
C SER A 1004 22.91 -24.59 26.34
N ILE A 1005 24.19 -24.21 26.36
CA ILE A 1005 25.28 -25.07 25.87
C ILE A 1005 25.44 -26.36 26.70
N ARG A 1006 25.21 -26.30 28.04
CA ARG A 1006 25.24 -27.50 28.90
C ARG A 1006 24.10 -28.45 28.57
N CYS A 1007 22.90 -27.91 28.34
CA CYS A 1007 21.74 -28.70 27.90
C CYS A 1007 22.00 -29.37 26.55
N ALA A 1008 22.50 -28.64 25.55
CA ALA A 1008 22.85 -29.21 24.24
C ALA A 1008 23.89 -30.33 24.37
N ALA A 1009 24.99 -30.10 25.09
CA ALA A 1009 26.04 -31.09 25.28
C ALA A 1009 25.53 -32.38 25.96
N LYS A 1010 24.67 -32.24 26.98
CA LYS A 1010 23.99 -33.38 27.61
C LYS A 1010 23.13 -34.14 26.61
N TYR A 1011 22.28 -33.43 25.87
CA TYR A 1011 21.35 -34.05 24.94
C TYR A 1011 22.08 -34.84 23.87
N LEU A 1012 23.06 -34.23 23.21
CA LEU A 1012 23.84 -34.85 22.14
C LEU A 1012 24.58 -36.11 22.61
N PHE A 1013 25.05 -36.14 23.86
CA PHE A 1013 25.66 -37.34 24.44
C PHE A 1013 24.63 -38.41 24.78
N ASP A 1014 23.57 -38.05 25.52
CA ASP A 1014 22.56 -39.00 25.97
C ASP A 1014 21.74 -39.59 24.80
N SER A 1015 21.64 -38.89 23.66
CA SER A 1015 21.01 -39.38 22.42
C SER A 1015 21.96 -40.18 21.52
N GLY A 1016 23.25 -40.19 21.82
CA GLY A 1016 24.27 -40.90 21.03
C GLY A 1016 24.73 -40.17 19.76
N ILE A 1017 24.35 -38.90 19.57
CA ILE A 1017 24.78 -38.07 18.43
C ILE A 1017 26.28 -37.72 18.56
N VAL A 1018 26.74 -37.41 19.76
CA VAL A 1018 28.17 -37.20 20.08
C VAL A 1018 28.58 -38.15 21.20
N THR A 1019 29.55 -39.03 20.94
CA THR A 1019 29.92 -40.10 21.88
C THR A 1019 31.08 -39.76 22.83
N LYS A 1020 31.65 -38.55 22.71
CA LYS A 1020 32.80 -38.11 23.51
C LYS A 1020 32.35 -37.39 24.79
N THR A 1021 33.03 -37.64 25.90
CA THR A 1021 32.83 -36.88 27.14
C THR A 1021 33.52 -35.52 27.13
N ASP A 1022 34.60 -35.37 26.36
CA ASP A 1022 35.25 -34.11 26.04
C ASP A 1022 34.83 -33.69 24.63
N MET A 1023 34.14 -32.55 24.51
CA MET A 1023 33.63 -32.08 23.22
C MET A 1023 33.80 -30.56 23.07
N THR A 1024 33.65 -30.12 21.82
CA THR A 1024 33.77 -28.72 21.41
C THR A 1024 32.47 -28.24 20.78
N ALA A 1025 32.05 -27.02 21.13
CA ALA A 1025 30.87 -26.37 20.57
C ALA A 1025 31.27 -25.05 19.91
N GLU A 1026 30.86 -24.86 18.66
CA GLU A 1026 30.95 -23.58 17.97
C GLU A 1026 29.76 -22.69 18.38
N THR A 1027 30.04 -21.50 18.90
CA THR A 1027 29.02 -20.46 19.16
C THR A 1027 29.44 -19.14 18.51
N ALA A 1028 28.56 -18.14 18.47
CA ALA A 1028 28.92 -16.79 18.01
C ALA A 1028 30.06 -16.17 18.85
N GLY A 1029 30.17 -16.54 20.13
CA GLY A 1029 31.29 -16.20 21.02
C GLY A 1029 32.55 -17.06 20.88
N GLY A 1030 32.69 -17.82 19.78
CA GLY A 1030 33.82 -18.70 19.48
C GLY A 1030 33.67 -20.15 19.97
N ILE A 1031 34.68 -20.97 19.73
CA ILE A 1031 34.66 -22.40 20.11
C ILE A 1031 34.84 -22.55 21.63
N LYS A 1032 33.94 -23.31 22.26
CA LYS A 1032 33.97 -23.63 23.70
C LYS A 1032 34.27 -25.10 23.92
N LYS A 1033 35.06 -25.40 24.95
CA LYS A 1033 35.36 -26.77 25.38
C LYS A 1033 34.45 -27.18 26.52
N LEU A 1034 33.99 -28.41 26.47
CA LEU A 1034 32.98 -28.98 27.35
C LEU A 1034 33.49 -30.31 27.90
N HIS A 1035 33.31 -30.53 29.19
CA HIS A 1035 33.59 -31.81 29.85
C HIS A 1035 32.33 -32.35 30.56
N LEU A 1036 31.88 -33.52 30.15
CA LEU A 1036 30.67 -34.18 30.65
C LEU A 1036 30.98 -35.14 31.80
N LEU A 1037 30.26 -35.00 32.91
CA LEU A 1037 30.33 -35.88 34.06
C LEU A 1037 29.13 -36.83 34.06
N THR A 1038 29.37 -38.09 33.73
CA THR A 1038 28.31 -39.10 33.61
C THR A 1038 28.09 -39.90 34.88
N ARG A 1039 26.84 -40.24 35.20
CA ARG A 1039 26.46 -41.18 36.24
C ARG A 1039 25.48 -42.19 35.66
N SER A 1040 25.77 -43.48 35.80
CA SER A 1040 24.95 -44.58 35.24
C SER A 1040 24.69 -44.46 33.73
N GLY A 1041 25.71 -44.04 32.96
CA GLY A 1041 25.62 -43.93 31.50
C GLY A 1041 24.86 -42.70 30.98
N LYS A 1042 24.41 -41.79 31.86
CA LYS A 1042 23.80 -40.51 31.47
C LYS A 1042 24.59 -39.33 32.02
N VAL A 1043 24.60 -38.20 31.32
CA VAL A 1043 25.23 -36.96 31.79
C VAL A 1043 24.48 -36.42 33.01
N SER A 1044 25.22 -36.09 34.07
CA SER A 1044 24.68 -35.52 35.32
C SER A 1044 25.09 -34.05 35.53
N LEU A 1045 26.33 -33.71 35.19
CA LEU A 1045 26.86 -32.35 35.23
C LEU A 1045 27.66 -32.08 33.96
N VAL A 1046 27.69 -30.83 33.53
CA VAL A 1046 28.51 -30.38 32.40
C VAL A 1046 29.39 -29.24 32.86
N THR A 1047 30.68 -29.31 32.54
CA THR A 1047 31.63 -28.22 32.76
C THR A 1047 31.92 -27.53 31.43
N VAL A 1048 31.75 -26.21 31.39
CA VAL A 1048 32.00 -25.37 30.21
C VAL A 1048 33.21 -24.48 30.48
N GLU A 1049 34.14 -24.42 29.52
CA GLU A 1049 35.21 -23.43 29.49
C GLU A 1049 34.69 -22.12 28.89
N MET A 1050 34.40 -21.14 29.74
CA MET A 1050 33.71 -19.89 29.36
C MET A 1050 34.65 -18.88 28.70
N GLY A 1051 35.96 -18.99 28.95
CA GLY A 1051 36.99 -18.06 28.49
C GLY A 1051 37.43 -17.09 29.59
N LYS A 1052 38.17 -16.06 29.17
CA LYS A 1052 38.74 -15.04 30.05
C LYS A 1052 37.73 -13.92 30.33
N ALA A 1053 37.64 -13.48 31.59
CA ALA A 1053 36.87 -12.30 31.96
C ALA A 1053 37.59 -11.01 31.51
N ILE A 1054 36.84 -10.11 30.86
CA ILE A 1054 37.36 -8.85 30.36
C ILE A 1054 36.73 -7.70 31.15
N PHE A 1055 37.55 -6.84 31.76
CA PHE A 1055 37.11 -5.71 32.60
C PHE A 1055 37.41 -4.33 31.97
N THR A 1056 38.12 -4.31 30.84
CA THR A 1056 38.54 -3.10 30.14
C THR A 1056 37.35 -2.51 29.36
N PRO A 1057 36.98 -1.22 29.58
CA PRO A 1057 35.84 -0.60 28.91
C PRO A 1057 35.89 -0.66 27.38
N GLU A 1058 37.09 -0.63 26.77
CA GLU A 1058 37.25 -0.70 25.30
C GLU A 1058 36.69 -1.99 24.68
N HIS A 1059 36.47 -3.02 25.49
CA HIS A 1059 35.98 -4.34 25.08
C HIS A 1059 34.64 -4.71 25.73
N ILE A 1060 33.97 -3.73 26.34
CA ILE A 1060 32.65 -3.86 26.94
C ILE A 1060 31.80 -2.74 26.35
N PRO A 1061 30.57 -3.00 25.87
CA PRO A 1061 29.69 -1.95 25.36
C PRO A 1061 29.15 -1.08 26.50
N VAL A 1062 29.99 -0.18 27.02
CA VAL A 1062 29.72 0.72 28.14
C VAL A 1062 30.37 2.08 27.93
N ALA A 1063 29.63 3.17 28.18
CA ALA A 1063 30.07 4.55 27.98
C ALA A 1063 30.90 5.08 29.17
N LEU A 1064 31.80 4.26 29.72
CA LEU A 1064 32.68 4.63 30.84
C LEU A 1064 34.15 4.53 30.41
N LYS A 1065 35.00 5.47 30.87
CA LYS A 1065 36.44 5.51 30.53
C LYS A 1065 37.30 4.94 31.66
N GLY A 1066 38.46 4.36 31.31
CA GLY A 1066 39.48 3.92 32.26
C GLY A 1066 40.11 2.57 31.90
N ASN A 1067 41.00 2.07 32.77
CA ASN A 1067 41.69 0.79 32.54
C ASN A 1067 40.85 -0.43 32.98
N SER A 1068 39.94 -0.24 33.94
CA SER A 1068 38.98 -1.27 34.39
C SER A 1068 37.77 -0.63 35.07
N ILE A 1069 36.64 -1.35 35.02
CA ILE A 1069 35.39 -0.97 35.68
C ILE A 1069 35.13 -1.96 36.82
N ILE A 1070 35.89 -1.79 37.91
CA ILE A 1070 35.73 -2.55 39.15
C ILE A 1070 35.35 -1.54 40.23
N ASP A 1071 34.31 -1.84 40.99
CA ASP A 1071 33.79 -1.04 42.11
C ASP A 1071 33.59 0.45 41.76
N ARG A 1072 32.96 0.73 40.61
CA ARG A 1072 32.76 2.10 40.13
C ARG A 1072 31.44 2.67 40.63
N PRO A 1073 31.42 3.87 41.26
CA PRO A 1073 30.18 4.52 41.64
C PRO A 1073 29.46 5.08 40.41
N ILE A 1074 28.17 4.81 40.32
CA ILE A 1074 27.27 5.38 39.32
C ILE A 1074 25.93 5.76 39.96
N GLU A 1075 25.17 6.56 39.23
CA GLU A 1075 23.80 6.91 39.54
C GLU A 1075 22.92 6.43 38.37
N ILE A 1076 21.96 5.56 38.65
CA ILE A 1076 20.95 5.12 37.69
C ILE A 1076 19.62 5.45 38.34
N ASP A 1077 18.87 6.35 37.70
CA ASP A 1077 17.67 6.97 38.27
C ASP A 1077 17.99 7.60 39.66
N ASP A 1078 17.12 7.45 40.66
CA ASP A 1078 17.37 7.94 42.02
C ASP A 1078 18.33 7.05 42.87
N GLY A 1079 18.88 6.00 42.26
CA GLY A 1079 19.70 5.00 42.95
C GLY A 1079 21.21 5.20 42.77
N LYS A 1080 21.95 5.17 43.89
CA LYS A 1080 23.42 5.17 43.88
C LYS A 1080 23.97 3.77 44.02
N TYR A 1081 24.68 3.31 42.99
CA TYR A 1081 25.20 1.94 42.90
C TYR A 1081 26.72 1.93 42.74
N ARG A 1082 27.34 0.82 43.15
CA ARG A 1082 28.73 0.50 42.80
C ARG A 1082 28.72 -0.70 41.87
N ILE A 1083 29.12 -0.48 40.63
CA ILE A 1083 29.05 -1.47 39.56
C ILE A 1083 30.40 -2.05 39.23
N ASN A 1084 30.37 -3.28 38.72
CA ASN A 1084 31.51 -3.95 38.10
C ASN A 1084 31.06 -4.39 36.71
N CYS A 1085 31.71 -3.90 35.66
CA CYS A 1085 31.35 -4.30 34.30
C CYS A 1085 32.35 -5.35 33.79
N ILE A 1086 31.81 -6.46 33.32
CA ILE A 1086 32.58 -7.61 32.81
C ILE A 1086 32.00 -8.03 31.47
N SER A 1087 32.86 -8.39 30.51
CA SER A 1087 32.46 -9.13 29.31
C SER A 1087 32.97 -10.56 29.38
N LEU A 1088 32.07 -11.51 29.08
CA LEU A 1088 32.36 -12.93 28.87
C LEU A 1088 31.90 -13.37 27.47
N GLY A 1089 31.91 -12.44 26.51
CA GLY A 1089 31.27 -12.57 25.20
C GLY A 1089 29.92 -11.84 25.13
N ASN A 1090 29.27 -11.59 26.26
CA ASN A 1090 28.13 -10.70 26.43
C ASN A 1090 28.42 -9.71 27.59
N PRO A 1091 27.82 -8.50 27.60
CA PRO A 1091 28.00 -7.51 28.66
C PRO A 1091 27.25 -7.89 29.95
N HIS A 1092 27.95 -7.76 31.08
CA HIS A 1092 27.44 -7.99 32.43
C HIS A 1092 27.75 -6.80 33.35
N CYS A 1093 26.80 -6.47 34.22
CA CYS A 1093 26.91 -5.44 35.24
C CYS A 1093 26.61 -6.05 36.62
N VAL A 1094 27.66 -6.26 37.42
CA VAL A 1094 27.54 -6.87 38.75
C VAL A 1094 27.50 -5.81 39.84
N VAL A 1095 26.45 -5.84 40.66
CA VAL A 1095 26.23 -4.97 41.81
C VAL A 1095 26.23 -5.80 43.09
N PHE A 1096 27.11 -5.46 44.04
CA PHE A 1096 27.12 -6.10 45.35
C PHE A 1096 26.09 -5.45 46.29
N ALA A 1097 25.30 -6.28 46.98
CA ALA A 1097 24.31 -5.84 47.94
C ALA A 1097 24.21 -6.81 49.13
N ASP A 1098 23.94 -6.25 50.32
CA ASP A 1098 23.84 -7.04 51.57
C ASP A 1098 22.61 -7.95 51.61
N LYS A 1099 21.51 -7.53 50.97
CA LYS A 1099 20.23 -8.24 50.96
C LYS A 1099 19.57 -8.15 49.58
N ILE A 1100 19.92 -9.08 48.70
CA ILE A 1100 19.37 -9.15 47.34
C ILE A 1100 17.89 -9.57 47.29
N GLU A 1101 17.38 -10.19 48.36
CA GLU A 1101 15.98 -10.63 48.44
C GLU A 1101 14.99 -9.46 48.58
N SER A 1102 15.45 -8.28 49.02
CA SER A 1102 14.62 -7.07 49.12
C SER A 1102 14.72 -6.14 47.91
N ILE A 1103 15.53 -6.49 46.91
CA ILE A 1103 15.65 -5.70 45.68
C ILE A 1103 14.46 -6.01 44.79
N ASP A 1104 13.73 -4.97 44.42
CA ASP A 1104 12.69 -5.04 43.39
C ASP A 1104 13.35 -5.03 42.00
N ILE A 1105 13.74 -6.22 41.53
CA ILE A 1105 14.47 -6.40 40.28
C ILE A 1105 13.59 -6.14 39.06
N GLU A 1106 12.28 -6.39 39.13
CA GLU A 1106 11.39 -6.11 38.01
C GLU A 1106 11.29 -4.61 37.75
N ARG A 1107 11.35 -3.79 38.81
CA ARG A 1107 11.43 -2.32 38.69
C ARG A 1107 12.82 -1.82 38.27
N ILE A 1108 13.88 -2.33 38.89
CA ILE A 1108 15.24 -1.78 38.73
C ILE A 1108 15.97 -2.34 37.50
N GLY A 1109 15.68 -3.60 37.14
CA GLY A 1109 16.31 -4.29 36.01
C GLY A 1109 16.20 -3.55 34.67
N PRO A 1110 15.00 -3.13 34.23
CA PRO A 1110 14.83 -2.37 32.99
C PRO A 1110 15.62 -1.05 32.97
N LEU A 1111 15.77 -0.41 34.13
CA LEU A 1111 16.53 0.83 34.28
C LEU A 1111 18.03 0.59 34.04
N PHE A 1112 18.56 -0.53 34.53
CA PHE A 1112 19.94 -0.92 34.23
C PHE A 1112 20.10 -1.39 32.78
N GLU A 1113 19.19 -2.22 32.28
CA GLU A 1113 19.24 -2.73 30.91
C GLU A 1113 19.27 -1.58 29.90
N ASN A 1114 18.44 -0.55 30.10
CA ASN A 1114 18.29 0.55 29.14
C ASN A 1114 19.04 1.84 29.55
N ALA A 1115 19.90 1.79 30.57
CA ALA A 1115 20.64 2.96 31.00
C ALA A 1115 21.51 3.51 29.85
N PRO A 1116 21.59 4.85 29.66
CA PRO A 1116 22.43 5.46 28.60
C PRO A 1116 23.90 5.04 28.63
N ILE A 1117 24.39 4.58 29.79
CA ILE A 1117 25.75 4.08 29.96
C ILE A 1117 25.97 2.71 29.30
N PHE A 1118 24.92 1.97 28.93
CA PHE A 1118 24.99 0.67 28.25
C PHE A 1118 24.34 0.77 26.86
N PRO A 1119 25.09 1.25 25.83
CA PRO A 1119 24.54 1.49 24.49
C PRO A 1119 23.92 0.25 23.83
N GLU A 1120 24.45 -0.95 24.13
CA GLU A 1120 23.95 -2.23 23.62
C GLU A 1120 23.09 -2.98 24.65
N ARG A 1121 22.62 -2.29 25.69
CA ARG A 1121 22.01 -2.87 26.91
C ARG A 1121 22.95 -3.83 27.65
N THR A 1122 22.59 -4.27 28.86
CA THR A 1122 23.42 -5.18 29.66
C THR A 1122 22.60 -6.16 30.50
N ASN A 1123 23.16 -7.35 30.74
CA ASN A 1123 22.69 -8.20 31.83
C ASN A 1123 23.14 -7.59 33.15
N THR A 1124 22.30 -7.70 34.18
CA THR A 1124 22.59 -7.11 35.50
C THR A 1124 22.43 -8.15 36.61
N GLU A 1125 23.48 -8.36 37.38
CA GLU A 1125 23.53 -9.31 38.48
C GLU A 1125 23.60 -8.59 39.82
N PHE A 1126 22.63 -8.87 40.70
CA PHE A 1126 22.66 -8.44 42.09
C PHE A 1126 23.20 -9.57 42.96
N VAL A 1127 24.34 -9.33 43.59
CA VAL A 1127 25.15 -10.36 44.23
C VAL A 1127 25.33 -10.07 45.71
N ARG A 1128 25.06 -11.07 46.54
CA ARG A 1128 25.43 -11.08 47.96
C ARG A 1128 26.57 -12.07 48.18
N VAL A 1129 27.68 -11.60 48.70
CA VAL A 1129 28.77 -12.48 49.17
C VAL A 1129 28.38 -13.08 50.52
N VAL A 1130 28.19 -14.40 50.58
CA VAL A 1130 27.84 -15.09 51.85
C VAL A 1130 29.11 -15.43 52.61
N ASN A 1131 30.10 -15.97 51.91
CA ASN A 1131 31.47 -16.20 52.39
C ASN A 1131 32.42 -16.37 51.19
N ARG A 1132 33.70 -16.68 51.45
CA ARG A 1132 34.75 -16.79 50.41
C ARG A 1132 34.47 -17.80 49.29
N ASN A 1133 33.60 -18.77 49.51
CA ASN A 1133 33.30 -19.84 48.55
C ASN A 1133 31.81 -19.89 48.17
N ILE A 1134 30.97 -18.98 48.67
CA ILE A 1134 29.53 -18.97 48.41
C ILE A 1134 29.04 -17.56 48.09
N LEU A 1135 28.47 -17.40 46.90
CA LEU A 1135 27.71 -16.22 46.50
C LEU A 1135 26.23 -16.56 46.43
N LYS A 1136 25.37 -15.56 46.65
CA LYS A 1136 23.96 -15.59 46.25
C LYS A 1136 23.76 -14.56 45.16
N MET A 1137 22.98 -14.90 44.13
CA MET A 1137 22.76 -14.02 42.98
C MET A 1137 21.28 -14.02 42.55
N ARG A 1138 20.79 -12.85 42.16
CA ARG A 1138 19.60 -12.67 41.32
C ARG A 1138 20.02 -11.87 40.08
N VAL A 1139 19.34 -12.07 38.97
CA VAL A 1139 19.77 -11.53 37.68
C VAL A 1139 18.58 -11.01 36.89
N TYR A 1140 18.80 -9.91 36.19
CA TYR A 1140 17.93 -9.41 35.12
C TYR A 1140 18.69 -9.55 33.80
N GLU A 1141 18.20 -10.40 32.92
CA GLU A 1141 18.80 -10.66 31.60
C GLU A 1141 18.16 -9.76 30.53
N ARG A 1142 19.02 -9.18 29.69
CA ARG A 1142 18.65 -8.39 28.52
C ARG A 1142 17.69 -9.19 27.64
N GLY A 1143 16.53 -8.62 27.34
CA GLY A 1143 15.47 -9.23 26.52
C GLY A 1143 14.66 -10.36 27.18
N ASN A 1144 15.06 -10.86 28.36
CA ASN A 1144 14.39 -11.98 29.04
C ASN A 1144 13.77 -11.62 30.40
N GLY A 1145 14.16 -10.48 31.00
CA GLY A 1145 13.67 -10.06 32.33
C GLY A 1145 14.38 -10.76 33.49
N GLU A 1146 13.73 -10.86 34.66
CA GLU A 1146 14.29 -11.65 35.77
C GLU A 1146 14.25 -13.15 35.43
N THR A 1147 15.43 -13.79 35.42
CA THR A 1147 15.57 -15.24 35.21
C THR A 1147 15.92 -15.94 36.52
N ASN A 1148 15.79 -17.28 36.55
CA ASN A 1148 16.05 -18.06 37.77
C ASN A 1148 17.55 -18.25 38.02
N ALA A 1149 18.35 -18.24 36.97
CA ALA A 1149 19.80 -18.27 36.99
C ALA A 1149 20.37 -17.53 35.78
N CYS A 1150 21.69 -17.34 35.76
CA CYS A 1150 22.42 -16.94 34.56
C CYS A 1150 23.81 -17.57 34.63
N GLY A 1151 24.15 -18.42 33.67
CA GLY A 1151 25.45 -19.11 33.68
C GLY A 1151 26.64 -18.16 33.51
N THR A 1152 26.56 -17.26 32.52
CA THR A 1152 27.58 -16.23 32.29
C THR A 1152 27.55 -15.17 33.39
N GLY A 1153 26.38 -14.81 33.90
CA GLY A 1153 26.22 -13.90 35.04
C GLY A 1153 26.85 -14.45 36.32
N ALA A 1154 26.70 -15.75 36.61
CA ALA A 1154 27.38 -16.40 37.73
C ALA A 1154 28.91 -16.38 37.58
N CYS A 1155 29.41 -16.53 36.34
CA CYS A 1155 30.83 -16.38 36.05
C CYS A 1155 31.30 -14.94 36.25
N ALA A 1156 30.54 -13.95 35.79
CA ALA A 1156 30.82 -12.53 35.97
C ALA A 1156 30.80 -12.15 37.47
N ALA A 1157 29.83 -12.65 38.23
CA ALA A 1157 29.72 -12.44 39.67
C ALA A 1157 30.95 -12.96 40.44
N VAL A 1158 31.43 -14.16 40.09
CA VAL A 1158 32.63 -14.74 40.72
C VAL A 1158 33.90 -14.01 40.30
N ALA A 1159 34.03 -13.65 39.02
CA ALA A 1159 35.15 -12.85 38.55
C ALA A 1159 35.19 -11.49 39.27
N ALA A 1160 34.05 -10.78 39.34
CA ALA A 1160 33.93 -9.52 40.07
C ALA A 1160 34.25 -9.68 41.56
N ALA A 1161 33.77 -10.74 42.22
CA ALA A 1161 34.04 -10.99 43.63
C ALA A 1161 35.53 -11.24 43.89
N ILE A 1162 36.22 -11.93 42.99
CA ILE A 1162 37.66 -12.20 43.11
C ILE A 1162 38.48 -10.93 42.85
N GLU A 1163 38.16 -10.14 41.83
CA GLU A 1163 38.84 -8.87 41.56
C GLU A 1163 38.64 -7.84 42.69
N ASN A 1164 37.54 -7.92 43.42
CA ASN A 1164 37.28 -7.11 44.62
C ASN A 1164 37.89 -7.71 45.91
N GLY A 1165 38.60 -8.84 45.84
CA GLY A 1165 39.21 -9.52 46.99
C GLY A 1165 38.20 -10.17 47.96
N LEU A 1166 36.96 -10.38 47.53
CA LEU A 1166 35.86 -10.97 48.31
C LEU A 1166 35.87 -12.51 48.25
N CYS A 1167 36.44 -13.08 47.19
CA CYS A 1167 36.61 -14.52 46.96
C CYS A 1167 38.07 -14.84 46.56
N SER A 1168 38.48 -16.10 46.69
CA SER A 1168 39.81 -16.57 46.29
C SER A 1168 39.81 -17.12 44.86
N ALA A 1169 40.79 -16.73 44.04
CA ALA A 1169 41.03 -17.36 42.74
C ALA A 1169 41.50 -18.83 42.90
N ASN A 1170 41.31 -19.62 41.84
CA ASN A 1170 41.63 -21.06 41.75
C ASN A 1170 40.84 -22.00 42.67
N GLU A 1171 39.96 -21.48 43.51
CA GLU A 1171 38.98 -22.27 44.26
C GLU A 1171 37.64 -22.33 43.52
N THR A 1172 36.88 -23.39 43.78
CA THR A 1172 35.50 -23.48 43.29
C THR A 1172 34.60 -22.65 44.20
N VAL A 1173 33.87 -21.70 43.61
CA VAL A 1173 32.86 -20.87 44.27
C VAL A 1173 31.48 -21.38 43.86
N THR A 1174 30.62 -21.62 44.85
CA THR A 1174 29.22 -21.97 44.63
C THR A 1174 28.38 -20.71 44.53
N VAL A 1175 27.75 -20.48 43.39
CA VAL A 1175 26.79 -19.39 43.17
C VAL A 1175 25.37 -19.93 43.33
N LYS A 1176 24.72 -19.54 44.42
CA LYS A 1176 23.34 -19.89 44.74
C LYS A 1176 22.39 -18.97 43.99
N THR A 1177 21.67 -19.52 43.03
CA THR A 1177 20.61 -18.84 42.28
C THR A 1177 19.24 -19.36 42.73
N ARG A 1178 18.14 -18.78 42.23
CA ARG A 1178 16.79 -19.27 42.55
C ARG A 1178 16.55 -20.66 41.96
N GLY A 1179 17.10 -20.94 40.78
CA GLY A 1179 16.90 -22.20 40.08
C GLY A 1179 17.92 -23.29 40.39
N GLY A 1180 18.95 -23.01 41.21
CA GLY A 1180 19.90 -24.02 41.67
C GLY A 1180 21.31 -23.48 41.96
N ASP A 1181 22.21 -24.38 42.33
CA ASP A 1181 23.61 -24.06 42.60
C ASP A 1181 24.45 -24.21 41.32
N LEU A 1182 25.23 -23.18 40.98
CA LEU A 1182 26.27 -23.22 39.94
C LEU A 1182 27.65 -23.27 40.60
N LEU A 1183 28.55 -24.07 40.05
CA LEU A 1183 29.94 -24.15 40.51
C LEU A 1183 30.83 -23.42 39.51
N VAL A 1184 31.53 -22.38 39.96
CA VAL A 1184 32.40 -21.57 39.11
C VAL A 1184 33.82 -21.62 39.64
N LYS A 1185 34.78 -21.87 38.76
CA LYS A 1185 36.21 -21.79 39.09
C LYS A 1185 36.88 -20.77 38.18
N TYR A 1186 37.45 -19.71 38.76
CA TYR A 1186 38.17 -18.66 38.03
C TYR A 1186 39.68 -18.78 38.27
N THR A 1187 40.46 -18.80 37.19
CA THR A 1187 41.92 -19.02 37.20
C THR A 1187 42.71 -17.81 36.67
N TYR A 1188 42.09 -16.64 36.54
CA TYR A 1188 42.57 -15.43 35.83
C TYR A 1188 42.74 -15.58 34.30
N ASP A 1189 43.24 -16.73 33.85
CA ASP A 1189 43.36 -17.04 32.43
C ASP A 1189 42.05 -17.60 31.86
N ASN A 1190 41.21 -18.20 32.70
CA ASN A 1190 39.98 -18.85 32.29
C ASN A 1190 38.94 -19.01 33.41
N ILE A 1191 37.68 -19.16 33.02
CA ILE A 1191 36.56 -19.50 33.91
C ILE A 1191 35.92 -20.83 33.49
N PHE A 1192 35.76 -21.73 34.46
CA PHE A 1192 35.04 -23.00 34.29
C PHE A 1192 33.69 -22.93 35.01
N LEU A 1193 32.62 -23.22 34.28
CA LEU A 1193 31.25 -23.24 34.78
C LEU A 1193 30.73 -24.66 34.79
N THR A 1194 30.44 -25.21 35.97
CA THR A 1194 29.83 -26.53 36.14
C THR A 1194 28.42 -26.39 36.73
N GLY A 1195 27.45 -27.04 36.10
CA GLY A 1195 26.06 -27.04 36.57
C GLY A 1195 25.28 -28.25 36.06
N ASN A 1196 24.04 -28.40 36.56
CA ASN A 1196 23.13 -29.42 36.05
C ASN A 1196 22.61 -29.03 34.66
N ALA A 1197 22.07 -30.03 33.98
CA ALA A 1197 21.28 -29.94 32.77
C ALA A 1197 20.29 -31.09 32.78
N GLU A 1198 19.02 -30.82 32.51
CA GLU A 1198 17.94 -31.80 32.61
C GLU A 1198 17.00 -31.66 31.41
N MET A 1199 16.66 -32.80 30.81
CA MET A 1199 15.58 -32.88 29.84
C MET A 1199 14.27 -32.97 30.59
N ILE A 1200 13.31 -32.10 30.27
CA ILE A 1200 11.97 -32.11 30.86
C ILE A 1200 11.06 -33.03 30.04
N PHE A 1201 10.93 -32.75 28.74
CA PHE A 1201 10.16 -33.58 27.81
C PHE A 1201 10.60 -33.33 26.36
N THR A 1202 10.17 -34.22 25.46
CA THR A 1202 10.27 -34.05 24.00
C THR A 1202 8.86 -33.94 23.43
N GLY A 1203 8.69 -33.18 22.36
CA GLY A 1203 7.40 -33.03 21.71
C GLY A 1203 7.53 -32.72 20.22
N THR A 1204 6.37 -32.69 19.57
CA THR A 1204 6.23 -32.19 18.20
C THR A 1204 5.14 -31.13 18.22
N THR A 1205 5.40 -29.99 17.57
CA THR A 1205 4.42 -28.91 17.38
C THR A 1205 4.24 -28.66 15.89
N GLU A 1206 3.12 -28.02 15.51
CA GLU A 1206 2.83 -27.62 14.14
C GLU A 1206 2.93 -26.10 14.02
N PHE A 1207 3.62 -25.62 12.99
CA PHE A 1207 3.87 -24.20 12.75
C PHE A 1207 3.75 -23.81 11.28
#